data_AF-A0A1C0A9Q1-F1
#
_entry.id   AF-A0A1C0A9Q1-F1
#
_cell.length_a   1.000
_cell.length_b   1.000
_cell.length_c   1.000
_cell.angle_alpha   90.00
_cell.angle_beta   90.00
_cell.angle_gamma   90.00
#
_symmetry.space_group_name_H-M   'P 1'
#
loop_
_entity.id
_entity.type
_entity.pdbx_description
1 polymer ?
#
loop_
_entity_poly.entity_id
_entity_poly.type
_entity_poly.pdbx_seq_one_letter_code
_entity_poly.pdbx_strand_id
1 'polypeptide(L)'
;MKRNVLFCLIFLILATSFMSNISYAKENYQVKLPKVNIGIIYEGDDNFNLKLKNSVEEEILQILSEEYQVEFSEFKADNLAVQNIVIDKLLSNQEIDIIIPAGILSSYTVINRDNLTKPVLAPFLIDSQILSIKENKSGIKNLNFITSSSIVERDIKVFKELIDFNKVTFIISRNFTQGVINLPKLLKVDGEKNNVEVDYIYADNSKEDIIRELDKVEVAYLSPLVTASKRSILLDELNKRKIPTFTLADMINDEGILAGYSHNKAINVRARATALNLELILAGKEAGNLPVYIDKSDEELVINMKVAKEIGVLPNWNLLKSAKLINQDDLGRERLTLKESLNIAINNNLDLEAKIKDLDIAEDNLKQAQNKKRPNLDLNTTYTQVDETRAAKGMASEQKLTGGIKLQQVLFSEDANANIEIKEKLYKQQKLQLKQEKLDLVLETIKSYINTLKARADIRLQEENVKLTKDNLNIARTKHEIGATGPADIYRWESQQSVELSRLSETESQLKMVKDNLKRILNLPLTADIRLEEVSTADISQKLVDKFDVKNPWELEDISSRLIKESIKNSPEIAGLDYLIEVKEREYLMKKRKFYLPQVGLSAQYDTYLEEWGIDGPAGVDAHGEDEWSIGIQASFPLYDGGDKQVELAKVEKEIEQLKKKKESLLKKVEQNLRNKVIAANTEYRKNMYSQEAVNTAYKSLELVRDAYSKGLVSISELLDAQSAVITAKRQEFLTNYNYLIAVAEVQRALGNFDIINIK
;
A
#
# COMPACT_ATOMS: atom_id res chain seq x y z
N MET A 1 11.53 27.87 57.77
CA MET A 1 12.69 27.56 56.91
C MET A 1 13.83 26.78 57.59
N LYS A 2 13.95 26.73 58.93
CA LYS A 2 15.04 25.98 59.61
C LYS A 2 14.78 24.49 59.91
N ARG A 3 13.57 23.96 59.69
CA ARG A 3 13.21 22.56 60.03
C ARG A 3 13.35 21.57 58.87
N ASN A 4 13.24 22.03 57.62
CA ASN A 4 13.40 21.17 56.42
C ASN A 4 14.87 20.96 56.03
N VAL A 5 15.75 21.91 56.38
CA VAL A 5 17.20 21.78 56.13
C VAL A 5 17.82 20.71 57.02
N LEU A 6 17.35 20.57 58.26
CA LEU A 6 17.83 19.55 59.19
C LEU A 6 17.38 18.14 58.76
N PHE A 7 16.18 18.01 58.19
CA PHE A 7 15.69 16.73 57.66
C PHE A 7 16.44 16.31 56.39
N CYS A 8 16.76 17.26 55.50
CA CYS A 8 17.63 16.98 54.34
C CYS A 8 19.06 16.63 54.75
N LEU A 9 19.64 17.25 55.79
CA LEU A 9 20.97 16.89 56.28
C LEU A 9 20.99 15.51 56.96
N ILE A 10 19.95 15.15 57.72
CA ILE A 10 19.85 13.82 58.33
C ILE A 10 19.64 12.74 57.24
N PHE A 11 18.87 13.02 56.20
CA PHE A 11 18.71 12.11 55.06
C PHE A 11 19.99 12.00 54.22
N LEU A 12 20.74 13.09 54.05
CA LEU A 12 22.06 13.04 53.39
C LEU A 12 23.05 12.23 54.23
N ILE A 13 23.07 12.41 55.55
CA ILE A 13 23.97 11.69 56.46
C ILE A 13 23.59 10.19 56.54
N LEU A 14 22.30 9.84 56.53
CA LEU A 14 21.82 8.46 56.45
C LEU A 14 22.09 7.83 55.07
N ALA A 15 21.93 8.57 53.98
CA ALA A 15 22.27 8.10 52.64
C ALA A 15 23.79 7.91 52.46
N THR A 16 24.61 8.79 53.03
CA THR A 16 26.07 8.63 53.02
C THR A 16 26.55 7.53 53.95
N SER A 17 25.85 7.25 55.06
CA SER A 17 26.19 6.13 55.96
C SER A 17 25.68 4.77 55.44
N PHE A 18 24.61 4.73 54.66
CA PHE A 18 24.23 3.54 53.89
C PHE A 18 25.15 3.30 52.69
N MET A 19 25.60 4.35 51.99
CA MET A 19 26.60 4.21 50.92
C MET A 19 28.00 3.89 51.45
N SER A 20 28.38 4.39 52.64
CA SER A 20 29.69 4.05 53.23
C SER A 20 29.71 2.65 53.85
N ASN A 21 28.58 2.11 54.31
CA ASN A 21 28.49 0.71 54.76
C ASN A 21 28.32 -0.32 53.62
N ILE A 22 27.96 0.11 52.41
CA ILE A 22 28.08 -0.73 51.19
C ILE A 22 29.52 -0.66 50.61
N SER A 23 30.29 0.38 50.94
CA SER A 23 31.69 0.55 50.49
C SER A 23 32.76 0.06 51.48
N TYR A 24 32.42 -0.40 52.68
CA TYR A 24 33.41 -0.89 53.66
C TYR A 24 33.09 -2.29 54.22
N ALA A 25 32.48 -3.14 53.38
CA ALA A 25 32.45 -4.60 53.55
C ALA A 25 32.71 -5.33 52.22
N LYS A 26 33.57 -4.77 51.36
CA LYS A 26 34.21 -5.45 50.23
C LYS A 26 35.72 -5.47 50.48
N GLU A 27 36.14 -6.04 51.60
CA GLU A 27 37.46 -6.65 51.66
C GLU A 27 37.48 -7.80 50.66
N ASN A 28 38.07 -7.53 49.50
CA ASN A 28 38.88 -8.44 48.67
C ASN A 28 38.57 -9.94 48.80
N TYR A 29 37.40 -10.34 48.35
CA TYR A 29 37.30 -11.51 47.49
C TYR A 29 36.94 -11.00 46.09
N GLN A 30 37.90 -10.35 45.42
CA GLN A 30 37.97 -10.51 43.97
C GLN A 30 38.32 -11.98 43.77
N VAL A 31 37.29 -12.81 43.60
CA VAL A 31 37.50 -14.13 43.02
C VAL A 31 38.14 -13.83 41.67
N LYS A 32 39.45 -14.07 41.56
CA LYS A 32 40.13 -14.07 40.26
C LYS A 32 39.43 -15.16 39.48
N LEU A 33 38.51 -14.76 38.60
CA LEU A 33 37.84 -15.70 37.72
C LEU A 33 38.94 -16.44 36.94
N PRO A 34 38.84 -17.76 36.80
CA PRO A 34 39.78 -18.52 35.99
C PRO A 34 39.84 -17.90 34.59
N LYS A 35 41.07 -17.65 34.12
CA LYS A 35 41.32 -17.06 32.81
C LYS A 35 41.21 -18.15 31.74
N VAL A 36 40.52 -17.85 30.65
CA VAL A 36 40.35 -18.76 29.50
C VAL A 36 40.70 -18.00 28.24
N ASN A 37 41.72 -18.47 27.52
CA ASN A 37 42.17 -17.90 26.27
C ASN A 37 41.64 -18.72 25.09
N ILE A 38 40.85 -18.07 24.24
CA ILE A 38 40.17 -18.70 23.11
C ILE A 38 40.79 -18.21 21.81
N GLY A 39 41.32 -19.15 21.01
CA GLY A 39 41.78 -18.87 19.65
C GLY A 39 40.62 -18.90 18.67
N ILE A 40 40.25 -17.74 18.11
CA ILE A 40 39.19 -17.62 17.10
C ILE A 40 39.83 -17.64 15.71
N ILE A 41 39.35 -18.50 14.82
CA ILE A 41 39.74 -18.51 13.40
C ILE A 41 38.54 -18.10 12.57
N TYR A 42 38.69 -17.14 11.67
CA TYR A 42 37.63 -16.70 10.77
C TYR A 42 38.15 -16.43 9.36
N GLU A 43 37.24 -16.34 8.40
CA GLU A 43 37.54 -16.08 6.99
C GLU A 43 36.94 -14.76 6.52
N GLY A 44 37.53 -14.13 5.51
CA GLY A 44 36.94 -12.99 4.79
C GLY A 44 36.83 -11.70 5.60
N ASP A 45 36.46 -10.61 4.91
CA ASP A 45 36.10 -9.32 5.51
C ASP A 45 34.64 -8.93 5.20
N ASP A 46 33.87 -9.83 4.58
CA ASP A 46 32.49 -9.55 4.26
C ASP A 46 31.60 -9.64 5.50
N ASN A 47 30.48 -8.91 5.45
CA ASN A 47 29.54 -8.80 6.56
C ASN A 47 29.02 -10.15 7.05
N PHE A 48 28.94 -11.16 6.18
CA PHE A 48 28.43 -12.48 6.56
C PHE A 48 29.46 -13.23 7.41
N ASN A 49 30.72 -13.32 6.97
CA ASN A 49 31.73 -14.03 7.76
C ASN A 49 32.10 -13.30 9.06
N LEU A 50 32.13 -11.96 9.07
CA LEU A 50 32.32 -11.19 10.30
C LEU A 50 31.17 -11.42 11.29
N LYS A 51 29.94 -11.60 10.79
CA LYS A 51 28.80 -11.92 11.63
C LYS A 51 28.92 -13.29 12.29
N LEU A 52 29.38 -14.31 11.56
CA LEU A 52 29.65 -15.63 12.14
C LEU A 52 30.60 -15.54 13.34
N LYS A 53 31.70 -14.80 13.18
CA LYS A 53 32.68 -14.53 14.23
C LYS A 53 32.06 -13.81 15.43
N ASN A 54 31.46 -12.64 15.18
CA ASN A 54 30.93 -11.77 16.23
C ASN A 54 29.80 -12.45 17.02
N SER A 55 28.89 -13.17 16.35
CA SER A 55 27.81 -13.90 17.03
C SER A 55 28.35 -14.92 18.04
N VAL A 56 29.43 -15.61 17.70
CA VAL A 56 30.09 -16.58 18.61
C VAL A 56 30.75 -15.87 19.80
N GLU A 57 31.49 -14.79 19.55
CA GLU A 57 32.13 -14.00 20.62
C GLU A 57 31.10 -13.41 21.59
N GLU A 58 30.02 -12.83 21.07
CA GLU A 58 28.93 -12.22 21.85
C GLU A 58 28.21 -13.24 22.75
N GLU A 59 27.83 -14.40 22.22
CA GLU A 59 27.15 -15.47 22.99
C GLU A 59 28.07 -16.10 24.03
N ILE A 60 29.36 -16.26 23.72
CA ILE A 60 30.37 -16.75 24.68
C ILE A 60 30.51 -15.76 25.85
N LEU A 61 30.61 -14.47 25.56
CA LEU A 61 30.69 -13.43 26.60
C LEU A 61 29.40 -13.38 27.44
N GLN A 62 28.22 -13.52 26.84
CA GLN A 62 26.96 -13.54 27.58
C GLN A 62 26.86 -14.71 28.57
N ILE A 63 27.31 -15.90 28.18
CA ILE A 63 27.18 -17.11 29.00
C ILE A 63 28.31 -17.24 30.03
N LEU A 64 29.55 -16.94 29.66
CA LEU A 64 30.72 -17.26 30.51
C LEU A 64 31.26 -16.09 31.35
N SER A 65 30.87 -14.84 31.07
CA SER A 65 31.49 -13.67 31.73
C SER A 65 31.25 -13.57 33.24
N GLU A 66 30.25 -14.29 33.78
CA GLU A 66 30.02 -14.37 35.23
C GLU A 66 30.97 -15.36 35.93
N GLU A 67 31.50 -16.35 35.21
CA GLU A 67 32.29 -17.46 35.78
C GLU A 67 33.77 -17.48 35.34
N TYR A 68 34.11 -16.88 34.19
CA TYR A 68 35.44 -16.92 33.59
C TYR A 68 35.89 -15.54 33.09
N GLN A 69 37.20 -15.28 33.15
CA GLN A 69 37.81 -14.15 32.42
C GLN A 69 38.20 -14.60 31.01
N VAL A 70 37.33 -14.33 30.03
CA VAL A 70 37.51 -14.76 28.63
C VAL A 70 38.37 -13.74 27.86
N GLU A 71 39.41 -14.22 27.18
CA GLU A 71 40.21 -13.43 26.23
C GLU A 71 40.22 -14.10 24.85
N PHE A 72 39.92 -13.32 23.80
CA PHE A 72 39.94 -13.79 22.42
C PHE A 72 41.26 -13.44 21.73
N SER A 73 41.86 -14.42 21.07
CA SER A 73 42.97 -14.24 20.14
C SER A 73 42.49 -14.54 18.72
N GLU A 74 42.32 -13.51 17.92
CA GLU A 74 41.73 -13.59 16.59
C GLU A 74 42.76 -13.84 15.48
N PHE A 75 42.48 -14.80 14.60
CA PHE A 75 43.34 -15.16 13.48
C PHE A 75 42.53 -15.27 12.19
N LYS A 76 42.82 -14.40 11.24
CA LYS A 76 42.22 -14.43 9.91
C LYS A 76 42.93 -15.44 9.01
N ALA A 77 42.17 -16.31 8.32
CA ALA A 77 42.71 -17.34 7.45
C ALA A 77 41.80 -17.66 6.26
N ASP A 78 42.03 -16.97 5.13
CA ASP A 78 41.13 -16.97 3.95
C ASP A 78 41.32 -18.16 2.99
N ASN A 79 42.33 -19.00 3.21
CA ASN A 79 42.58 -20.17 2.36
C ASN A 79 43.08 -21.35 3.19
N LEU A 80 42.93 -22.55 2.62
CA LEU A 80 43.22 -23.82 3.28
C LEU A 80 44.68 -23.91 3.79
N ALA A 81 45.65 -23.39 3.04
CA ALA A 81 47.06 -23.44 3.44
C ALA A 81 47.31 -22.58 4.69
N VAL A 82 46.78 -21.36 4.71
CA VAL A 82 46.88 -20.46 5.86
C VAL A 82 46.10 -21.03 7.05
N GLN A 83 44.91 -21.60 6.83
CA GLN A 83 44.13 -22.23 7.90
C GLN A 83 44.91 -23.36 8.57
N ASN A 84 45.55 -24.24 7.80
CA ASN A 84 46.35 -25.32 8.38
C ASN A 84 47.50 -24.78 9.24
N ILE A 85 48.22 -23.76 8.77
CA ILE A 85 49.32 -23.13 9.52
C ILE A 85 48.80 -22.50 10.82
N VAL A 86 47.69 -21.77 10.76
CA VAL A 86 47.09 -21.11 11.93
C VAL A 86 46.59 -22.13 12.94
N ILE A 87 45.89 -23.18 12.49
CA ILE A 87 45.40 -24.27 13.36
C ILE A 87 46.58 -24.97 14.05
N ASP A 88 47.64 -25.32 13.32
CA ASP A 88 48.81 -26.00 13.91
C ASP A 88 49.54 -25.10 14.93
N LYS A 89 49.63 -23.79 14.64
CA LYS A 89 50.16 -22.78 15.58
C LYS A 89 49.30 -22.68 16.83
N LEU A 90 47.98 -22.68 16.69
CA LEU A 90 47.05 -22.62 17.80
C LEU A 90 47.08 -23.90 18.64
N LEU A 91 47.16 -25.08 18.02
CA LEU A 91 47.24 -26.38 18.69
C LEU A 91 48.54 -26.54 19.52
N SER A 92 49.63 -25.90 19.08
CA SER A 92 50.94 -25.93 19.77
C SER A 92 51.16 -24.80 20.77
N ASN A 93 50.38 -23.71 20.71
CA ASN A 93 50.50 -22.59 21.65
C ASN A 93 49.99 -22.95 23.06
N GLN A 94 50.84 -22.90 24.08
CA GLN A 94 50.46 -23.20 25.46
C GLN A 94 49.59 -22.12 26.12
N GLU A 95 49.54 -20.91 25.56
CA GLU A 95 48.70 -19.83 26.08
C GLU A 95 47.24 -19.94 25.63
N ILE A 96 46.91 -20.75 24.62
CA ILE A 96 45.55 -20.92 24.12
C ILE A 96 44.94 -22.18 24.73
N ASP A 97 43.81 -22.06 25.41
CA ASP A 97 43.12 -23.18 26.06
C ASP A 97 42.20 -23.90 25.08
N ILE A 98 41.48 -23.14 24.26
CA ILE A 98 40.42 -23.65 23.38
C ILE A 98 40.50 -22.98 22.00
N ILE A 99 40.14 -23.71 20.95
CA ILE A 99 40.09 -23.18 19.58
C ILE A 99 38.65 -23.20 19.08
N ILE A 100 38.21 -22.08 18.49
CA ILE A 100 36.89 -21.96 17.87
C ILE A 100 37.07 -21.45 16.44
N PRO A 101 37.00 -22.33 15.42
CA PRO A 101 36.92 -21.91 14.04
C PRO A 101 35.55 -21.31 13.72
N ALA A 102 35.39 -20.02 13.98
CA ALA A 102 34.18 -19.23 13.78
C ALA A 102 33.95 -18.85 12.29
N GLY A 103 34.38 -19.71 11.37
CA GLY A 103 34.10 -19.62 9.94
C GLY A 103 33.73 -20.99 9.36
N ILE A 104 33.08 -21.00 8.20
CA ILE A 104 32.64 -22.25 7.56
C ILE A 104 33.87 -23.06 7.12
N LEU A 105 34.83 -22.42 6.44
CA LEU A 105 35.98 -23.13 5.88
C LEU A 105 36.87 -23.68 7.00
N SER A 106 37.09 -22.90 8.06
CA SER A 106 37.87 -23.29 9.24
C SER A 106 37.19 -24.38 10.05
N SER A 107 35.85 -24.37 10.14
CA SER A 107 35.07 -25.46 10.73
C SER A 107 35.30 -26.77 9.95
N TYR A 108 35.29 -26.72 8.62
CA TYR A 108 35.59 -27.90 7.79
C TYR A 108 37.06 -28.34 7.85
N THR A 109 38.00 -27.41 8.07
CA THR A 109 39.43 -27.75 8.15
C THR A 109 39.78 -28.50 9.45
N VAL A 110 39.07 -28.27 10.56
CA VAL A 110 39.35 -28.95 11.84
C VAL A 110 38.74 -30.34 11.96
N ILE A 111 37.58 -30.59 11.32
CA ILE A 111 36.91 -31.91 11.39
C ILE A 111 37.71 -33.03 10.71
N ASN A 112 38.64 -32.67 9.84
CA ASN A 112 39.47 -33.60 9.07
C ASN A 112 40.82 -33.91 9.75
N ARG A 113 40.97 -33.52 11.03
CA ARG A 113 42.20 -33.77 11.80
C ARG A 113 41.98 -34.86 12.85
N ASP A 114 42.89 -35.83 12.86
CA ASP A 114 42.83 -36.98 13.78
C ASP A 114 43.48 -36.72 15.16
N ASN A 115 44.36 -35.72 15.26
CA ASN A 115 45.17 -35.45 16.47
C ASN A 115 45.00 -34.00 16.97
N LEU A 116 43.87 -33.72 17.62
CA LEU A 116 43.64 -32.44 18.30
C LEU A 116 44.18 -32.49 19.74
N THR A 117 45.21 -31.68 20.03
CA THR A 117 45.88 -31.63 21.34
C THR A 117 45.07 -30.93 22.43
N LYS A 118 44.13 -30.07 22.05
CA LYS A 118 43.26 -29.27 22.94
C LYS A 118 41.84 -29.19 22.37
N PRO A 119 40.82 -28.83 23.17
CA PRO A 119 39.44 -28.75 22.71
C PRO A 119 39.24 -27.77 21.54
N VAL A 120 38.49 -28.22 20.54
CA VAL A 120 38.09 -27.45 19.36
C VAL A 120 36.57 -27.53 19.21
N LEU A 121 35.88 -26.39 19.12
CA LEU A 121 34.44 -26.32 18.87
C LEU A 121 34.17 -25.71 17.50
N ALA A 122 33.65 -26.47 16.55
CA ALA A 122 33.34 -26.01 15.19
C ALA A 122 31.85 -25.64 15.03
N PRO A 123 31.48 -24.35 15.12
CA PRO A 123 30.08 -23.89 15.13
C PRO A 123 29.34 -23.95 13.79
N PHE A 124 30.05 -23.90 12.65
CA PHE A 124 29.43 -23.60 11.35
C PHE A 124 29.68 -24.69 10.29
N LEU A 125 29.23 -25.91 10.56
CA LEU A 125 29.15 -26.96 9.55
C LEU A 125 27.78 -26.92 8.86
N ILE A 126 27.80 -26.87 7.52
CA ILE A 126 26.60 -26.62 6.70
C ILE A 126 25.84 -27.91 6.41
N ASP A 127 26.52 -29.05 6.46
CA ASP A 127 25.90 -30.33 6.17
C ASP A 127 26.48 -31.49 7.00
N SER A 128 25.59 -32.23 7.67
CA SER A 128 25.90 -33.44 8.43
C SER A 128 26.17 -34.65 7.56
N GLN A 129 25.76 -34.67 6.28
CA GLN A 129 26.01 -35.78 5.35
C GLN A 129 27.51 -36.06 5.15
N ILE A 130 28.35 -35.05 5.37
CA ILE A 130 29.81 -35.14 5.22
C ILE A 130 30.49 -35.70 6.48
N LEU A 131 29.73 -35.89 7.56
CA LEU A 131 30.21 -36.22 8.88
C LEU A 131 29.77 -37.63 9.28
N SER A 132 30.71 -38.43 9.82
CA SER A 132 30.39 -39.74 10.40
C SER A 132 29.88 -39.58 11.84
N ILE A 133 28.64 -39.13 12.01
CA ILE A 133 28.02 -38.96 13.33
C ILE A 133 27.52 -40.32 13.86
N LYS A 134 28.06 -40.77 14.99
CA LYS A 134 27.57 -41.95 15.73
C LYS A 134 26.99 -41.50 17.07
N GLU A 135 25.78 -41.94 17.39
CA GLU A 135 25.11 -41.68 18.68
C GLU A 135 25.05 -40.18 19.10
N ASN A 136 24.83 -39.26 18.15
CA ASN A 136 24.80 -37.80 18.38
C ASN A 136 26.09 -37.23 19.02
N LYS A 137 27.26 -37.85 18.83
CA LYS A 137 28.56 -37.36 19.32
C LYS A 137 29.53 -37.18 18.16
N SER A 138 30.59 -36.40 18.37
CA SER A 138 31.64 -36.23 17.35
C SER A 138 32.48 -37.50 17.19
N GLY A 139 32.66 -38.27 18.27
CA GLY A 139 33.49 -39.47 18.29
C GLY A 139 35.00 -39.21 18.14
N ILE A 140 35.42 -37.94 18.01
CA ILE A 140 36.81 -37.52 17.84
C ILE A 140 37.26 -36.83 19.14
N LYS A 141 38.42 -37.25 19.67
CA LYS A 141 38.98 -36.67 20.89
C LYS A 141 39.18 -35.17 20.70
N ASN A 142 38.75 -34.38 21.70
CA ASN A 142 38.87 -32.93 21.72
C ASN A 142 38.11 -32.18 20.60
N LEU A 143 37.19 -32.81 19.87
CA LEU A 143 36.35 -32.13 18.87
C LEU A 143 34.90 -32.10 19.32
N ASN A 144 34.27 -30.94 19.27
CA ASN A 144 32.82 -30.81 19.25
C ASN A 144 32.41 -29.95 18.04
N PHE A 145 31.21 -30.16 17.51
CA PHE A 145 30.74 -29.36 16.39
C PHE A 145 29.23 -29.23 16.37
N ILE A 146 28.79 -28.23 15.63
CA ILE A 146 27.38 -27.95 15.36
C ILE A 146 27.18 -28.03 13.86
N THR A 147 26.15 -28.75 13.44
CA THR A 147 25.86 -29.01 12.03
C THR A 147 24.37 -28.85 11.74
N SER A 148 24.00 -28.73 10.47
CA SER A 148 22.62 -28.78 9.97
C SER A 148 22.38 -30.00 9.10
N SER A 149 21.11 -30.36 8.91
CA SER A 149 20.72 -31.38 7.94
C SER A 149 20.50 -30.79 6.54
N SER A 150 21.28 -31.25 5.54
CA SER A 150 21.02 -31.12 4.10
C SER A 150 20.50 -29.76 3.59
N ILE A 151 21.25 -28.68 3.85
CA ILE A 151 20.87 -27.31 3.46
C ILE A 151 20.79 -27.15 1.94
N VAL A 152 21.74 -27.71 1.19
CA VAL A 152 21.82 -27.50 -0.26
C VAL A 152 20.74 -28.27 -1.02
N GLU A 153 20.44 -29.50 -0.61
CA GLU A 153 19.33 -30.28 -1.18
C GLU A 153 17.99 -29.55 -1.05
N ARG A 154 17.72 -28.98 0.14
CA ARG A 154 16.54 -28.16 0.39
C ARG A 154 16.50 -26.95 -0.53
N ASP A 155 17.62 -26.24 -0.66
CA ASP A 155 17.68 -25.04 -1.49
C ASP A 155 17.46 -25.35 -2.97
N ILE A 156 18.06 -26.42 -3.51
CA ILE A 156 17.82 -26.87 -4.89
C ILE A 156 16.33 -27.18 -5.10
N LYS A 157 15.71 -27.90 -4.16
CA LYS A 157 14.28 -28.22 -4.23
C LYS A 157 13.41 -26.96 -4.30
N VAL A 158 13.65 -26.01 -3.40
CA VAL A 158 12.87 -24.76 -3.33
C VAL A 158 13.13 -23.87 -4.53
N PHE A 159 14.38 -23.83 -5.01
CA PHE A 159 14.70 -23.09 -6.23
C PHE A 159 13.96 -23.68 -7.43
N LYS A 160 13.84 -25.01 -7.50
CA LYS A 160 13.07 -25.70 -8.55
C LYS A 160 11.56 -25.48 -8.43
N GLU A 161 11.04 -25.31 -7.22
CA GLU A 161 9.66 -24.89 -7.00
C GLU A 161 9.41 -23.43 -7.44
N LEU A 162 10.44 -22.58 -7.36
CA LEU A 162 10.39 -21.18 -7.79
C LEU A 162 10.42 -21.07 -9.31
N ILE A 163 11.28 -21.86 -9.95
CA ILE A 163 11.50 -21.92 -11.41
C ILE A 163 11.88 -23.34 -11.79
N ASP A 164 11.27 -23.87 -12.84
CA ASP A 164 11.69 -25.17 -13.37
C ASP A 164 13.02 -25.05 -14.12
N PHE A 165 13.98 -25.92 -13.79
CA PHE A 165 15.29 -26.00 -14.45
C PHE A 165 15.82 -27.44 -14.41
N ASN A 166 16.70 -27.75 -15.38
CA ASN A 166 17.35 -29.06 -15.47
C ASN A 166 18.78 -29.00 -14.95
N LYS A 167 19.40 -27.82 -14.95
CA LYS A 167 20.80 -27.65 -14.58
C LYS A 167 21.02 -26.45 -13.66
N VAL A 168 21.73 -26.65 -12.55
CA VAL A 168 22.13 -25.59 -11.62
C VAL A 168 23.65 -25.40 -11.66
N THR A 169 24.07 -24.15 -11.83
CA THR A 169 25.48 -23.77 -11.84
C THR A 169 25.86 -23.15 -10.51
N PHE A 170 26.76 -23.79 -9.77
CA PHE A 170 27.30 -23.23 -8.54
C PHE A 170 28.45 -22.27 -8.85
N ILE A 171 28.27 -21.00 -8.49
CA ILE A 171 29.34 -20.01 -8.54
C ILE A 171 30.05 -20.02 -7.19
N ILE A 172 31.24 -20.63 -7.16
CA ILE A 172 31.92 -21.03 -5.93
C ILE A 172 33.41 -20.67 -5.97
N SER A 173 34.02 -20.40 -4.81
CA SER A 173 35.48 -20.20 -4.75
C SER A 173 36.20 -21.55 -4.79
N ARG A 174 37.34 -21.59 -5.50
CA ARG A 174 38.24 -22.74 -5.57
C ARG A 174 38.76 -23.11 -4.18
N ASN A 175 39.04 -22.12 -3.33
CA ASN A 175 39.46 -22.34 -1.94
C ASN A 175 38.40 -23.12 -1.15
N PHE A 176 37.12 -22.82 -1.37
CA PHE A 176 36.02 -23.50 -0.70
C PHE A 176 35.87 -24.95 -1.18
N THR A 177 35.93 -25.19 -2.50
CA THR A 177 35.89 -26.56 -3.04
C THR A 177 37.09 -27.43 -2.64
N GLN A 178 38.25 -26.82 -2.36
CA GLN A 178 39.44 -27.53 -1.92
C GLN A 178 39.43 -27.82 -0.40
N GLY A 179 38.87 -26.92 0.41
CA GLY A 179 38.82 -27.10 1.86
C GLY A 179 37.70 -28.02 2.34
N VAL A 180 36.61 -28.15 1.58
CA VAL A 180 35.51 -29.08 1.90
C VAL A 180 35.68 -30.37 1.09
N ILE A 181 36.19 -31.42 1.75
CA ILE A 181 36.42 -32.74 1.13
C ILE A 181 35.11 -33.28 0.53
N ASN A 182 35.19 -33.79 -0.70
CA ASN A 182 34.06 -34.35 -1.46
C ASN A 182 32.88 -33.39 -1.74
N LEU A 183 33.01 -32.08 -1.54
CA LEU A 183 31.94 -31.12 -1.83
C LEU A 183 31.37 -31.24 -3.26
N PRO A 184 32.18 -31.35 -4.33
CA PRO A 184 31.63 -31.51 -5.68
C PRO A 184 30.85 -32.82 -5.89
N LYS A 185 31.17 -33.86 -5.11
CA LYS A 185 30.44 -35.14 -5.16
C LYS A 185 29.11 -35.03 -4.42
N LEU A 186 29.09 -34.33 -3.29
CA LEU A 186 27.88 -34.13 -2.49
C LEU A 186 26.86 -33.25 -3.22
N LEU A 187 27.31 -32.12 -3.79
CA LEU A 187 26.44 -31.26 -4.58
C LEU A 187 25.82 -32.01 -5.77
N LYS A 188 26.59 -32.90 -6.42
CA LYS A 188 26.04 -33.81 -7.46
C LYS A 188 24.99 -34.76 -6.91
N VAL A 189 25.20 -35.36 -5.74
CA VAL A 189 24.20 -36.24 -5.09
C VAL A 189 22.91 -35.46 -4.77
N ASP A 190 23.02 -34.24 -4.25
CA ASP A 190 21.85 -33.42 -3.94
C ASP A 190 21.12 -32.95 -5.21
N GLY A 191 21.85 -32.71 -6.31
CA GLY A 191 21.28 -32.50 -7.63
C GLY A 191 20.53 -33.74 -8.16
N GLU A 192 21.15 -34.92 -8.09
CA GLU A 192 20.56 -36.19 -8.51
C GLU A 192 19.25 -36.49 -7.75
N LYS A 193 19.22 -36.29 -6.43
CA LYS A 193 17.98 -36.43 -5.61
C LYS A 193 16.83 -35.54 -6.09
N ASN A 194 17.15 -34.40 -6.70
CA ASN A 194 16.19 -33.42 -7.22
C ASN A 194 16.00 -33.47 -8.75
N ASN A 195 16.61 -34.47 -9.42
CA ASN A 195 16.66 -34.58 -10.89
C ASN A 195 17.21 -33.30 -11.55
N VAL A 196 18.38 -32.85 -11.09
CA VAL A 196 19.07 -31.63 -11.57
C VAL A 196 20.55 -31.96 -11.82
N GLU A 197 21.07 -31.57 -12.99
CA GLU A 197 22.50 -31.61 -13.28
C GLU A 197 23.23 -30.46 -12.57
N VAL A 198 24.41 -30.74 -12.01
CA VAL A 198 25.21 -29.77 -11.27
C VAL A 198 26.53 -29.49 -11.97
N ASP A 199 26.80 -28.22 -12.28
CA ASP A 199 28.11 -27.75 -12.72
C ASP A 199 28.60 -26.52 -11.91
N TYR A 200 29.79 -26.04 -12.26
CA TYR A 200 30.55 -25.10 -11.44
C TYR A 200 31.21 -24.02 -12.29
N ILE A 201 31.13 -22.78 -11.80
CA ILE A 201 31.95 -21.66 -12.25
C ILE A 201 32.79 -21.20 -11.07
N TYR A 202 34.10 -21.11 -11.26
CA TYR A 202 34.98 -20.64 -10.19
C TYR A 202 34.98 -19.12 -10.13
N ALA A 203 34.53 -18.55 -9.00
CA ALA A 203 34.50 -17.10 -8.77
C ALA A 203 35.89 -16.43 -8.80
N ASP A 204 36.95 -17.24 -8.68
CA ASP A 204 38.34 -16.81 -8.73
C ASP A 204 38.84 -16.55 -10.16
N ASN A 205 38.12 -17.02 -11.19
CA ASN A 205 38.46 -16.79 -12.60
C ASN A 205 38.40 -15.29 -12.97
N SER A 206 38.96 -14.93 -14.13
CA SER A 206 38.90 -13.56 -14.64
C SER A 206 37.45 -13.18 -14.96
N LYS A 207 37.14 -11.87 -14.93
CA LYS A 207 35.79 -11.37 -15.23
C LYS A 207 35.35 -11.82 -16.62
N GLU A 208 36.24 -11.75 -17.60
CA GLU A 208 35.99 -12.11 -18.99
C GLU A 208 35.71 -13.60 -19.17
N ASP A 209 36.34 -14.46 -18.36
CA ASP A 209 36.11 -15.90 -18.40
C ASP A 209 34.77 -16.26 -17.74
N ILE A 210 34.47 -15.66 -16.58
CA ILE A 210 33.17 -15.86 -15.90
C ILE A 210 32.03 -15.45 -16.83
N ILE A 211 32.10 -14.27 -17.44
CA ILE A 211 31.04 -13.77 -18.35
C ILE A 211 30.84 -14.70 -19.56
N ARG A 212 31.91 -15.29 -20.11
CA ARG A 212 31.80 -16.27 -21.22
C ARG A 212 31.15 -17.58 -20.79
N GLU A 213 31.36 -18.00 -19.55
CA GLU A 213 30.75 -19.22 -19.01
C GLU A 213 29.25 -19.01 -18.67
N LEU A 214 28.82 -17.78 -18.37
CA LEU A 214 27.42 -17.44 -18.05
C LEU A 214 26.44 -17.72 -19.20
N ASP A 215 26.88 -17.70 -20.46
CA ASP A 215 25.99 -17.93 -21.62
C ASP A 215 25.39 -19.35 -21.66
N LYS A 216 25.92 -20.28 -20.85
CA LYS A 216 25.46 -21.67 -20.73
C LYS A 216 24.70 -21.97 -19.44
N VAL A 217 24.49 -20.96 -18.59
CA VAL A 217 23.90 -21.11 -17.27
C VAL A 217 22.37 -20.94 -17.36
N GLU A 218 21.63 -21.97 -16.91
CA GLU A 218 20.17 -21.88 -16.75
C GLU A 218 19.82 -21.10 -15.48
N VAL A 219 20.36 -21.54 -14.34
CA VAL A 219 20.21 -20.90 -13.04
C VAL A 219 21.53 -20.91 -12.28
N ALA A 220 21.77 -19.88 -11.45
CA ALA A 220 23.01 -19.73 -10.71
C ALA A 220 22.77 -19.84 -9.19
N TYR A 221 23.55 -20.70 -8.53
CA TYR A 221 23.62 -20.77 -7.08
C TYR A 221 24.89 -20.05 -6.59
N LEU A 222 24.74 -18.96 -5.85
CA LEU A 222 25.84 -18.16 -5.34
C LEU A 222 26.30 -18.65 -3.96
N SER A 223 27.60 -18.96 -3.86
CA SER A 223 28.24 -19.34 -2.60
C SER A 223 28.65 -18.10 -1.78
N PRO A 224 28.61 -18.17 -0.43
CA PRO A 224 28.91 -17.05 0.47
C PRO A 224 30.37 -16.54 0.46
N LEU A 225 31.28 -17.11 -0.33
CA LEU A 225 32.69 -16.71 -0.38
C LEU A 225 33.11 -15.97 -1.66
N VAL A 226 32.15 -15.32 -2.34
CA VAL A 226 32.46 -14.38 -3.43
C VAL A 226 32.70 -12.99 -2.84
N THR A 227 33.89 -12.42 -3.09
CA THR A 227 34.27 -11.07 -2.64
C THR A 227 33.25 -10.02 -3.09
N ALA A 228 32.89 -9.06 -2.22
CA ALA A 228 31.86 -8.06 -2.47
C ALA A 228 32.05 -7.27 -3.79
N SER A 229 33.29 -6.92 -4.14
CA SER A 229 33.60 -6.15 -5.37
C SER A 229 33.32 -6.94 -6.67
N LYS A 230 33.60 -8.24 -6.69
CA LYS A 230 33.28 -9.11 -7.85
C LYS A 230 31.79 -9.46 -7.90
N ARG A 231 31.13 -9.54 -6.74
CA ARG A 231 29.74 -9.98 -6.60
C ARG A 231 28.74 -9.04 -7.28
N SER A 232 28.84 -7.74 -7.04
CA SER A 232 27.93 -6.75 -7.65
C SER A 232 28.00 -6.78 -9.19
N ILE A 233 29.21 -6.84 -9.76
CA ILE A 233 29.41 -6.92 -11.20
C ILE A 233 28.81 -8.22 -11.79
N LEU A 234 28.98 -9.33 -11.09
CA LEU A 234 28.44 -10.62 -11.49
C LEU A 234 26.91 -10.63 -11.47
N LEU A 235 26.31 -10.08 -10.42
CA LEU A 235 24.85 -10.01 -10.25
C LEU A 235 24.20 -9.11 -11.31
N ASP A 236 24.83 -7.99 -11.67
CA ASP A 236 24.39 -7.16 -12.79
C ASP A 236 24.38 -7.94 -14.11
N GLU A 237 25.41 -8.73 -14.39
CA GLU A 237 25.50 -9.51 -15.63
C GLU A 237 24.53 -10.71 -15.67
N LEU A 238 24.27 -11.34 -14.53
CA LEU A 238 23.25 -12.39 -14.37
C LEU A 238 21.84 -11.82 -14.58
N ASN A 239 21.51 -10.71 -13.93
CA ASN A 239 20.19 -10.07 -14.03
C ASN A 239 19.92 -9.53 -15.45
N LYS A 240 20.91 -8.92 -16.12
CA LYS A 240 20.79 -8.51 -17.53
C LYS A 240 20.48 -9.68 -18.46
N ARG A 241 21.04 -10.86 -18.19
CA ARG A 241 20.79 -12.10 -18.93
C ARG A 241 19.51 -12.82 -18.47
N LYS A 242 18.83 -12.30 -17.45
CA LYS A 242 17.66 -12.91 -16.81
C LYS A 242 17.94 -14.30 -16.23
N ILE A 243 19.18 -14.55 -15.79
CA ILE A 243 19.56 -15.80 -15.14
C ILE A 243 19.10 -15.73 -13.68
N PRO A 244 18.20 -16.62 -13.24
CA PRO A 244 17.75 -16.67 -11.86
C PRO A 244 18.89 -17.00 -10.90
N THR A 245 18.87 -16.37 -9.73
CA THR A 245 19.92 -16.54 -8.71
C THR A 245 19.36 -17.02 -7.38
N PHE A 246 20.01 -18.02 -6.79
CA PHE A 246 19.72 -18.49 -5.43
C PHE A 246 20.98 -18.40 -4.56
N THR A 247 20.84 -18.13 -3.28
CA THR A 247 21.97 -18.06 -2.35
C THR A 247 21.58 -18.61 -0.97
N LEU A 248 22.58 -18.96 -0.17
CA LEU A 248 22.43 -18.97 1.29
C LEU A 248 22.12 -17.52 1.69
N ALA A 249 20.88 -17.20 2.07
CA ALA A 249 20.54 -15.81 2.35
C ALA A 249 21.11 -15.37 3.68
N ASP A 250 22.05 -14.46 3.58
CA ASP A 250 22.11 -13.22 4.34
C ASP A 250 22.64 -12.07 3.44
N MET A 251 22.74 -12.35 2.12
CA MET A 251 23.26 -11.47 1.07
C MET A 251 22.15 -10.82 0.22
N ILE A 252 20.88 -11.14 0.47
CA ILE A 252 19.77 -10.80 -0.44
C ILE A 252 19.28 -9.36 -0.29
N ASN A 253 19.43 -8.75 0.90
CA ASN A 253 18.65 -7.57 1.27
C ASN A 253 18.83 -6.35 0.35
N ASP A 254 19.91 -6.26 -0.46
CA ASP A 254 20.07 -5.22 -1.49
C ASP A 254 20.96 -5.62 -2.71
N GLU A 255 21.32 -6.89 -2.90
CA GLU A 255 22.38 -7.26 -3.86
C GLU A 255 21.89 -7.70 -5.26
N GLY A 256 20.59 -7.66 -5.55
CA GLY A 256 20.07 -8.10 -6.86
C GLY A 256 19.97 -9.62 -7.01
N ILE A 257 19.96 -10.37 -5.90
CA ILE A 257 19.72 -11.81 -5.87
C ILE A 257 18.21 -12.07 -5.86
N LEU A 258 17.76 -13.10 -6.58
CA LEU A 258 16.33 -13.45 -6.68
C LEU A 258 15.78 -14.09 -5.40
N ALA A 259 16.41 -15.14 -4.86
CA ALA A 259 15.88 -15.85 -3.70
C ALA A 259 16.97 -16.53 -2.83
N GLY A 260 16.59 -16.92 -1.61
CA GLY A 260 17.45 -17.68 -0.70
C GLY A 260 16.95 -17.71 0.74
N TYR A 261 17.57 -18.51 1.61
CA TYR A 261 17.13 -18.69 3.00
C TYR A 261 17.85 -17.81 4.02
N SER A 262 17.16 -17.04 4.86
CA SER A 262 17.77 -16.21 5.91
C SER A 262 18.33 -17.05 7.05
N HIS A 263 19.65 -17.01 7.29
CA HIS A 263 20.32 -17.80 8.33
C HIS A 263 20.54 -17.06 9.65
N ASN A 264 20.15 -15.78 9.75
CA ASN A 264 20.35 -14.96 10.96
C ASN A 264 19.94 -15.64 12.29
N LYS A 265 18.78 -16.34 12.31
CA LYS A 265 18.32 -17.05 13.50
C LYS A 265 19.22 -18.27 13.80
N ALA A 266 19.52 -19.05 12.76
CA ALA A 266 20.39 -20.22 12.86
C ALA A 266 21.78 -19.87 13.37
N ILE A 267 22.39 -18.77 12.88
CA ILE A 267 23.72 -18.31 13.31
C ILE A 267 23.76 -18.11 14.84
N ASN A 268 22.79 -17.38 15.39
CA ASN A 268 22.76 -17.10 16.83
C ASN A 268 22.46 -18.37 17.65
N VAL A 269 21.58 -19.24 17.16
CA VAL A 269 21.31 -20.53 17.82
C VAL A 269 22.57 -21.40 17.89
N ARG A 270 23.35 -21.47 16.80
CA ARG A 270 24.62 -22.22 16.75
C ARG A 270 25.68 -21.58 17.64
N ALA A 271 25.81 -20.26 17.62
CA ALA A 271 26.72 -19.53 18.49
C ALA A 271 26.41 -19.80 19.97
N ARG A 272 25.14 -19.71 20.36
CA ARG A 272 24.70 -20.01 21.72
C ARG A 272 24.94 -21.46 22.13
N ALA A 273 24.63 -22.41 21.25
CA ALA A 273 24.91 -23.82 21.52
C ALA A 273 26.42 -24.10 21.65
N THR A 274 27.27 -23.35 20.93
CA THR A 274 28.73 -23.41 21.07
C THR A 274 29.18 -22.87 22.42
N ALA A 275 28.63 -21.75 22.86
CA ALA A 275 28.91 -21.18 24.18
C ALA A 275 28.48 -22.11 25.33
N LEU A 276 27.32 -22.76 25.22
CA LEU A 276 26.86 -23.77 26.20
C LEU A 276 27.76 -25.02 26.21
N ASN A 277 28.17 -25.53 25.04
CA ASN A 277 29.09 -26.67 24.99
C ASN A 277 30.49 -26.30 25.51
N LEU A 278 30.91 -25.06 25.30
CA LEU A 278 32.16 -24.51 25.84
C LEU A 278 32.13 -24.46 27.37
N GLU A 279 31.04 -24.00 27.97
CA GLU A 279 30.83 -24.01 29.43
C GLU A 279 31.00 -25.42 30.00
N LEU A 280 30.39 -26.42 29.36
CA LEU A 280 30.51 -27.82 29.77
C LEU A 280 31.94 -28.36 29.67
N ILE A 281 32.70 -27.94 28.63
CA ILE A 281 34.11 -28.33 28.47
C ILE A 281 34.96 -27.71 29.59
N LEU A 282 34.75 -26.43 29.90
CA LEU A 282 35.44 -25.74 30.99
C LEU A 282 35.11 -26.35 32.36
N ALA A 283 33.89 -26.88 32.53
CA ALA A 283 33.49 -27.69 33.68
C ALA A 283 34.08 -29.12 33.70
N GLY A 284 34.97 -29.47 32.75
CA GLY A 284 35.71 -30.74 32.73
C GLY A 284 35.09 -31.86 31.91
N LYS A 285 34.07 -31.57 31.07
CA LYS A 285 33.54 -32.56 30.12
C LYS A 285 34.45 -32.66 28.89
N GLU A 286 34.67 -33.88 28.40
CA GLU A 286 35.39 -34.08 27.15
C GLU A 286 34.55 -33.64 25.94
N ALA A 287 35.10 -32.77 25.10
CA ALA A 287 34.42 -32.24 23.91
C ALA A 287 33.85 -33.33 22.99
N GLY A 288 34.57 -34.45 22.84
CA GLY A 288 34.17 -35.57 21.98
C GLY A 288 32.94 -36.34 22.45
N ASN A 289 32.59 -36.22 23.73
CA ASN A 289 31.46 -36.91 24.37
C ASN A 289 30.21 -36.03 24.49
N LEU A 290 30.32 -34.73 24.18
CA LEU A 290 29.20 -33.80 24.19
C LEU A 290 28.29 -34.05 22.97
N PRO A 291 26.97 -33.80 23.13
CA PRO A 291 26.04 -33.91 22.01
C PRO A 291 26.43 -32.93 20.90
N VAL A 292 26.47 -33.45 19.67
CA VAL A 292 26.52 -32.66 18.44
C VAL A 292 25.13 -32.08 18.22
N TYR A 293 25.02 -30.76 18.17
CA TYR A 293 23.76 -30.09 17.88
C TYR A 293 23.46 -30.20 16.38
N ILE A 294 22.30 -30.76 16.04
CA ILE A 294 21.76 -30.73 14.68
C ILE A 294 20.75 -29.59 14.62
N ASP A 295 21.15 -28.51 13.99
CA ASP A 295 20.33 -27.33 13.77
C ASP A 295 19.16 -27.68 12.84
N LYS A 296 17.94 -27.56 13.38
CA LYS A 296 16.65 -27.69 12.69
C LYS A 296 15.88 -26.38 12.63
N SER A 297 16.55 -25.25 12.86
CA SER A 297 15.91 -23.93 12.84
C SER A 297 15.11 -23.76 11.54
N ASP A 298 13.85 -23.33 11.65
CA ASP A 298 13.08 -22.88 10.49
C ASP A 298 13.75 -21.65 9.88
N GLU A 299 14.55 -21.86 8.84
CA GLU A 299 15.12 -20.79 8.05
C GLU A 299 14.03 -20.15 7.20
N GLU A 300 14.02 -18.82 7.13
CA GLU A 300 12.99 -18.07 6.43
C GLU A 300 13.41 -17.86 4.96
N LEU A 301 12.69 -18.46 4.01
CA LEU A 301 12.88 -18.19 2.58
C LEU A 301 12.64 -16.70 2.31
N VAL A 302 13.51 -16.03 1.58
CA VAL A 302 13.40 -14.63 1.17
C VAL A 302 13.35 -14.57 -0.34
N ILE A 303 12.41 -13.82 -0.90
CA ILE A 303 12.27 -13.60 -2.35
C ILE A 303 12.33 -12.10 -2.64
N ASN A 304 13.22 -11.70 -3.53
CA ASN A 304 13.32 -10.34 -4.04
C ASN A 304 12.36 -10.13 -5.21
N MET A 305 11.22 -9.50 -4.93
CA MET A 305 10.14 -9.32 -5.90
C MET A 305 10.49 -8.34 -7.02
N LYS A 306 11.41 -7.41 -6.77
CA LYS A 306 11.96 -6.52 -7.81
C LYS A 306 12.73 -7.33 -8.85
N VAL A 307 13.67 -8.15 -8.39
CA VAL A 307 14.49 -9.02 -9.27
C VAL A 307 13.59 -10.02 -9.98
N ALA A 308 12.68 -10.71 -9.27
CA ALA A 308 11.72 -11.63 -9.86
C ALA A 308 10.98 -11.02 -11.05
N LYS A 309 10.49 -9.78 -10.90
CA LYS A 309 9.81 -9.06 -11.97
C LYS A 309 10.75 -8.66 -13.12
N GLU A 310 11.96 -8.20 -12.82
CA GLU A 310 12.97 -7.79 -13.81
C GLU A 310 13.38 -8.96 -14.72
N ILE A 311 13.57 -10.15 -14.14
CA ILE A 311 14.00 -11.34 -14.88
C ILE A 311 12.81 -12.18 -15.41
N GLY A 312 11.57 -11.83 -15.05
CA GLY A 312 10.35 -12.47 -15.56
C GLY A 312 9.92 -13.75 -14.83
N VAL A 313 10.34 -13.90 -13.57
CA VAL A 313 10.01 -15.03 -12.70
C VAL A 313 8.76 -14.72 -11.90
N LEU A 314 7.82 -15.66 -11.90
CA LEU A 314 6.54 -15.57 -11.22
C LEU A 314 6.46 -16.66 -10.16
N PRO A 315 6.87 -16.38 -8.90
CA PRO A 315 6.80 -17.38 -7.84
C PRO A 315 5.36 -17.85 -7.63
N ASN A 316 5.19 -19.14 -7.38
CA ASN A 316 3.87 -19.71 -7.13
C ASN A 316 3.29 -19.21 -5.79
N TRP A 317 1.96 -19.30 -5.64
CA TRP A 317 1.27 -18.82 -4.44
C TRP A 317 1.70 -19.49 -3.14
N ASN A 318 2.16 -20.75 -3.19
CA ASN A 318 2.63 -21.45 -1.99
C ASN A 318 3.96 -20.87 -1.50
N LEU A 319 4.89 -20.57 -2.42
CA LEU A 319 6.16 -19.93 -2.11
C LEU A 319 5.98 -18.48 -1.66
N LEU A 320 5.09 -17.73 -2.31
CA LEU A 320 4.80 -16.35 -1.89
C LEU A 320 4.24 -16.28 -0.46
N LYS A 321 3.52 -17.32 -0.01
CA LYS A 321 2.98 -17.42 1.36
C LYS A 321 4.05 -17.79 2.39
N SER A 322 4.95 -18.71 2.05
CA SER A 322 5.96 -19.19 2.99
C SER A 322 7.16 -18.25 3.09
N ALA A 323 7.50 -17.54 2.00
CA ALA A 323 8.63 -16.63 1.92
C ALA A 323 8.36 -15.23 2.51
N LYS A 324 9.42 -14.58 2.96
CA LYS A 324 9.51 -13.14 3.18
C LYS A 324 9.77 -12.45 1.85
N LEU A 325 8.82 -11.65 1.39
CA LEU A 325 8.97 -10.87 0.17
C LEU A 325 9.69 -9.55 0.48
N ILE A 326 10.72 -9.20 -0.31
CA ILE A 326 11.40 -7.91 -0.21
C ILE A 326 11.29 -7.15 -1.53
N ASN A 327 11.43 -5.82 -1.49
CA ASN A 327 11.43 -4.93 -2.65
C ASN A 327 10.19 -5.06 -3.55
N GLN A 328 9.07 -5.52 -3.01
CA GLN A 328 7.77 -5.58 -3.69
C GLN A 328 7.31 -4.18 -4.13
N ASP A 329 7.66 -3.19 -3.32
CA ASP A 329 7.38 -1.77 -3.49
C ASP A 329 8.63 -0.94 -3.84
N ASP A 330 9.66 -1.45 -4.54
CA ASP A 330 10.85 -0.63 -4.90
C ASP A 330 11.22 -0.61 -6.40
N LEU A 331 10.46 0.17 -7.18
CA LEU A 331 10.63 0.35 -8.63
C LEU A 331 11.04 1.80 -9.00
N GLY A 332 11.54 2.59 -8.05
CA GLY A 332 12.13 3.91 -8.34
C GLY A 332 11.17 4.97 -8.94
N ARG A 333 9.85 4.86 -8.73
CA ARG A 333 8.87 5.85 -9.23
C ARG A 333 8.50 6.89 -8.17
N GLU A 334 8.29 8.14 -8.62
CA GLU A 334 7.81 9.26 -7.79
C GLU A 334 6.50 8.91 -7.06
N ARG A 335 6.38 9.37 -5.81
CA ARG A 335 5.22 9.13 -4.96
C ARG A 335 4.18 10.21 -5.23
N LEU A 336 2.96 9.81 -5.58
CA LEU A 336 1.81 10.69 -5.74
C LEU A 336 1.40 11.26 -4.38
N THR A 337 1.43 12.59 -4.27
CA THR A 337 0.93 13.30 -3.10
C THR A 337 -0.59 13.47 -3.17
N LEU A 338 -1.23 13.78 -2.03
CA LEU A 338 -2.67 14.10 -2.01
C LEU A 338 -2.98 15.31 -2.91
N LYS A 339 -2.13 16.33 -2.90
CA LYS A 339 -2.30 17.55 -3.70
C LYS A 339 -2.23 17.25 -5.20
N GLU A 340 -1.26 16.46 -5.62
CA GLU A 340 -1.14 16.02 -7.01
C GLU A 340 -2.33 15.18 -7.43
N SER A 341 -2.76 14.24 -6.58
CA SER A 341 -3.95 13.41 -6.82
C SER A 341 -5.20 14.28 -7.04
N LEU A 342 -5.37 15.33 -6.24
CA LEU A 342 -6.47 16.28 -6.41
C LEU A 342 -6.39 17.07 -7.72
N ASN A 343 -5.21 17.57 -8.07
CA ASN A 343 -5.01 18.28 -9.33
C ASN A 343 -5.29 17.37 -10.53
N ILE A 344 -4.85 16.11 -10.48
CA ILE A 344 -5.13 15.12 -11.52
C ILE A 344 -6.63 14.85 -11.60
N ALA A 345 -7.31 14.63 -10.46
CA ALA A 345 -8.75 14.41 -10.44
C ALA A 345 -9.52 15.60 -11.06
N ILE A 346 -9.25 16.82 -10.63
CA ILE A 346 -9.97 18.02 -11.12
C ILE A 346 -9.77 18.23 -12.63
N ASN A 347 -8.59 17.91 -13.16
CA ASN A 347 -8.28 18.16 -14.57
C ASN A 347 -8.68 17.01 -15.50
N ASN A 348 -8.70 15.77 -15.01
CA ASN A 348 -8.82 14.57 -15.86
C ASN A 348 -10.05 13.70 -15.56
N ASN A 349 -10.80 13.98 -14.49
CA ASN A 349 -11.98 13.17 -14.15
C ASN A 349 -13.09 13.32 -15.20
N LEU A 350 -13.53 12.19 -15.75
CA LEU A 350 -14.48 12.14 -16.87
C LEU A 350 -15.89 12.58 -16.47
N ASP A 351 -16.32 12.31 -15.22
CA ASP A 351 -17.64 12.71 -14.74
C ASP A 351 -17.72 14.24 -14.60
N LEU A 352 -16.64 14.87 -14.10
CA LEU A 352 -16.52 16.32 -14.04
C LEU A 352 -16.47 16.95 -15.44
N GLU A 353 -15.74 16.34 -16.39
CA GLU A 353 -15.71 16.80 -17.77
C GLU A 353 -17.11 16.75 -18.41
N ALA A 354 -17.88 15.69 -18.18
CA ALA A 354 -19.26 15.60 -18.60
C ALA A 354 -20.13 16.71 -17.97
N LYS A 355 -19.93 17.04 -16.69
CA LYS A 355 -20.63 18.18 -16.04
C LYS A 355 -20.23 19.54 -16.58
N ILE A 356 -19.00 19.71 -17.08
CA ILE A 356 -18.61 20.92 -17.81
C ILE A 356 -19.40 21.00 -19.12
N LYS A 357 -19.60 19.88 -19.83
CA LYS A 357 -20.45 19.84 -21.03
C LYS A 357 -21.91 20.13 -20.77
N ASP A 358 -22.46 19.68 -19.63
CA ASP A 358 -23.82 20.08 -19.21
C ASP A 358 -23.95 21.62 -19.09
N LEU A 359 -22.90 22.30 -18.62
CA LEU A 359 -22.87 23.77 -18.54
C LEU A 359 -22.79 24.43 -19.92
N ASP A 360 -21.94 23.92 -20.82
CA ASP A 360 -21.85 24.39 -22.22
C ASP A 360 -23.22 24.25 -22.91
N ILE A 361 -23.90 23.11 -22.73
CA ILE A 361 -25.25 22.86 -23.24
C ILE A 361 -26.26 23.85 -22.66
N ALA A 362 -26.17 24.17 -21.38
CA ALA A 362 -27.05 25.17 -20.76
C ALA A 362 -26.81 26.58 -21.33
N GLU A 363 -25.57 26.92 -21.67
CA GLU A 363 -25.25 28.18 -22.35
C GLU A 363 -25.82 28.24 -23.77
N ASP A 364 -25.69 27.15 -24.53
CA ASP A 364 -26.22 27.08 -25.89
C ASP A 364 -27.75 27.09 -25.90
N ASN A 365 -28.41 26.51 -24.90
CA ASN A 365 -29.85 26.65 -24.68
C ASN A 365 -30.28 28.11 -24.43
N LEU A 366 -29.45 28.90 -23.73
CA LEU A 366 -29.67 30.34 -23.55
C LEU A 366 -29.51 31.08 -24.88
N LYS A 367 -28.46 30.80 -25.65
CA LYS A 367 -28.26 31.37 -27.01
C LYS A 367 -29.42 31.00 -27.93
N GLN A 368 -29.90 29.77 -27.89
CA GLN A 368 -31.06 29.31 -28.66
C GLN A 368 -32.32 30.10 -28.29
N ALA A 369 -32.56 30.36 -27.00
CA ALA A 369 -33.69 31.19 -26.56
C ALA A 369 -33.57 32.63 -27.06
N GLN A 370 -32.36 33.20 -27.10
CA GLN A 370 -32.11 34.53 -27.65
C GLN A 370 -32.32 34.58 -29.17
N ASN A 371 -31.91 33.51 -29.89
CA ASN A 371 -32.06 33.41 -31.34
C ASN A 371 -33.52 33.37 -31.78
N LYS A 372 -34.47 32.92 -30.94
CA LYS A 372 -35.91 32.96 -31.26
C LYS A 372 -36.48 34.36 -31.52
N LYS A 373 -35.76 35.43 -31.15
CA LYS A 373 -36.12 36.82 -31.47
C LYS A 373 -35.47 37.35 -32.75
N ARG A 374 -34.56 36.58 -33.34
CA ARG A 374 -33.94 36.93 -34.63
C ARG A 374 -34.92 36.60 -35.76
N PRO A 375 -34.79 37.27 -36.92
CA PRO A 375 -35.54 36.87 -38.10
C PRO A 375 -35.20 35.42 -38.48
N ASN A 376 -36.23 34.62 -38.74
CA ASN A 376 -36.11 33.35 -39.43
C ASN A 376 -36.41 33.56 -40.92
N LEU A 377 -35.61 32.97 -41.79
CA LEU A 377 -35.75 33.04 -43.25
C LEU A 377 -35.86 31.62 -43.78
N ASP A 378 -37.03 31.26 -44.29
CA ASP A 378 -37.32 29.94 -44.83
C ASP A 378 -37.48 30.05 -46.36
N LEU A 379 -36.88 29.12 -47.10
CA LEU A 379 -37.15 28.91 -48.52
C LEU A 379 -38.09 27.71 -48.64
N ASN A 380 -39.28 27.92 -49.18
CA ASN A 380 -40.23 26.86 -49.49
C ASN A 380 -40.29 26.61 -50.99
N THR A 381 -40.40 25.35 -51.38
CA THR A 381 -40.74 24.96 -52.75
C THR A 381 -41.88 23.96 -52.65
N THR A 382 -42.96 24.18 -53.39
CA THR A 382 -44.16 23.36 -53.31
C THR A 382 -44.56 22.90 -54.70
N TYR A 383 -44.54 21.58 -54.90
CA TYR A 383 -45.16 20.93 -56.04
C TYR A 383 -46.58 20.53 -55.65
N THR A 384 -47.57 20.99 -56.40
CA THR A 384 -48.97 20.62 -56.22
C THR A 384 -49.45 19.95 -57.50
N GLN A 385 -50.15 18.82 -57.35
CA GLN A 385 -50.86 18.17 -58.42
C GLN A 385 -52.33 18.01 -58.04
N VAL A 386 -53.21 18.35 -58.96
CA VAL A 386 -54.65 18.19 -58.83
C VAL A 386 -55.17 17.29 -59.96
N ASP A 387 -56.27 16.60 -59.70
CA ASP A 387 -56.94 15.77 -60.71
C ASP A 387 -57.33 16.62 -61.94
N GLU A 388 -57.13 16.05 -63.13
CA GLU A 388 -57.47 16.61 -64.44
C GLU A 388 -58.89 17.18 -64.49
N THR A 389 -59.87 16.52 -63.84
CA THR A 389 -61.27 16.97 -63.76
C THR A 389 -61.40 18.33 -63.07
N ARG A 390 -60.52 18.60 -62.10
CA ARG A 390 -60.47 19.85 -61.33
C ARG A 390 -59.67 20.91 -62.08
N ALA A 391 -58.63 20.52 -62.81
CA ALA A 391 -57.87 21.40 -63.67
C ALA A 391 -58.70 21.90 -64.87
N ALA A 392 -59.42 20.99 -65.55
CA ALA A 392 -60.29 21.27 -66.69
C ALA A 392 -61.46 22.22 -66.38
N LYS A 393 -61.81 22.41 -65.10
CA LYS A 393 -62.79 23.42 -64.67
C LYS A 393 -62.21 24.83 -64.55
N GLY A 394 -60.93 25.02 -64.89
CA GLY A 394 -60.22 26.29 -64.78
C GLY A 394 -60.08 26.75 -63.32
N MET A 395 -60.04 25.83 -62.36
CA MET A 395 -59.97 26.18 -60.93
C MET A 395 -58.54 26.19 -60.38
N ALA A 396 -57.62 25.48 -61.04
CA ALA A 396 -56.18 25.40 -60.73
C ALA A 396 -55.46 24.71 -61.89
N SER A 397 -54.16 24.96 -62.07
CA SER A 397 -53.33 24.19 -63.02
C SER A 397 -53.16 22.75 -62.54
N GLU A 398 -53.09 21.78 -63.47
CA GLU A 398 -53.01 20.34 -63.15
C GLU A 398 -51.76 20.00 -62.33
N GLN A 399 -50.61 20.55 -62.72
CA GLN A 399 -49.35 20.43 -61.99
C GLN A 399 -48.71 21.82 -61.89
N LYS A 400 -48.25 22.17 -60.70
CA LYS A 400 -47.69 23.50 -60.42
C LYS A 400 -46.51 23.40 -59.45
N LEU A 401 -45.42 24.08 -59.78
CA LEU A 401 -44.25 24.26 -58.94
C LEU A 401 -44.14 25.73 -58.52
N THR A 402 -44.24 25.99 -57.21
CA THR A 402 -44.00 27.32 -56.63
C THR A 402 -42.73 27.34 -55.81
N GLY A 403 -42.03 28.46 -55.87
CA GLY A 403 -40.96 28.82 -54.94
C GLY A 403 -41.43 29.97 -54.06
N GLY A 404 -41.01 30.00 -52.80
CA GLY A 404 -41.34 31.08 -51.89
C GLY A 404 -40.25 31.31 -50.86
N ILE A 405 -40.06 32.55 -50.48
CA ILE A 405 -39.18 32.96 -49.38
C ILE A 405 -40.06 33.58 -48.31
N LYS A 406 -39.92 33.11 -47.08
CA LYS A 406 -40.69 33.57 -45.93
C LYS A 406 -39.76 34.07 -44.83
N LEU A 407 -39.88 35.35 -44.49
CA LEU A 407 -39.23 35.96 -43.34
C LEU A 407 -40.23 36.08 -42.18
N GLN A 408 -39.88 35.55 -41.01
CA GLN A 408 -40.66 35.68 -39.79
C GLN A 408 -39.81 36.24 -38.66
N GLN A 409 -40.29 37.26 -37.95
CA GLN A 409 -39.59 37.79 -36.78
C GLN A 409 -40.55 38.09 -35.64
N VAL A 410 -40.23 37.59 -34.45
CA VAL A 410 -40.94 37.97 -33.22
C VAL A 410 -40.49 39.36 -32.79
N LEU A 411 -41.38 40.35 -32.92
CA LEU A 411 -41.11 41.73 -32.47
C LEU A 411 -41.34 41.85 -30.96
N PHE A 412 -42.44 41.29 -30.47
CA PHE A 412 -42.76 41.25 -29.05
C PHE A 412 -43.48 39.96 -28.68
N SER A 413 -42.96 39.26 -27.68
CA SER A 413 -43.64 38.11 -27.08
C SER A 413 -43.17 37.95 -25.64
N GLU A 414 -44.12 37.98 -24.70
CA GLU A 414 -43.82 37.74 -23.29
C GLU A 414 -43.24 36.33 -23.08
N ASP A 415 -43.66 35.33 -23.87
CA ASP A 415 -43.07 33.99 -23.87
C ASP A 415 -41.59 34.01 -24.22
N ALA A 416 -41.24 34.68 -25.33
CA ALA A 416 -39.85 34.75 -25.77
C ALA A 416 -38.97 35.53 -24.77
N ASN A 417 -39.49 36.63 -24.21
CA ASN A 417 -38.81 37.42 -23.18
C ASN A 417 -38.54 36.59 -21.92
N ALA A 418 -39.60 35.98 -21.39
CA ALA A 418 -39.53 35.17 -20.19
C ALA A 418 -38.62 33.95 -20.35
N ASN A 419 -38.69 33.28 -21.50
CA ASN A 419 -37.87 32.11 -21.76
C ASN A 419 -36.37 32.46 -21.77
N ILE A 420 -35.97 33.64 -22.26
CA ILE A 420 -34.56 34.08 -22.17
C ILE A 420 -34.14 34.22 -20.70
N GLU A 421 -34.91 34.93 -19.89
CA GLU A 421 -34.61 35.11 -18.45
C GLU A 421 -34.62 33.78 -17.69
N ILE A 422 -35.56 32.87 -18.01
CA ILE A 422 -35.63 31.52 -17.44
C ILE A 422 -34.37 30.74 -17.80
N LYS A 423 -33.94 30.75 -19.06
CA LYS A 423 -32.71 30.05 -19.49
C LYS A 423 -31.46 30.66 -18.88
N GLU A 424 -31.43 31.97 -18.64
CA GLU A 424 -30.32 32.62 -17.94
C GLU A 424 -30.21 32.14 -16.48
N LYS A 425 -31.34 32.08 -15.77
CA LYS A 425 -31.38 31.57 -14.39
C LYS A 425 -31.04 30.08 -14.33
N LEU A 426 -31.51 29.27 -15.28
CA LEU A 426 -31.13 27.85 -15.40
C LEU A 426 -29.63 27.69 -15.68
N TYR A 427 -29.02 28.54 -16.51
CA TYR A 427 -27.58 28.54 -16.71
C TYR A 427 -26.80 28.88 -15.42
N LYS A 428 -27.25 29.89 -14.65
CA LYS A 428 -26.66 30.20 -13.33
C LYS A 428 -26.81 29.04 -12.34
N GLN A 429 -27.96 28.37 -12.36
CA GLN A 429 -28.21 27.17 -11.56
C GLN A 429 -27.28 26.01 -11.97
N GLN A 430 -27.05 25.80 -13.26
CA GLN A 430 -26.11 24.79 -13.78
C GLN A 430 -24.67 25.09 -13.34
N LYS A 431 -24.26 26.36 -13.27
CA LYS A 431 -22.94 26.74 -12.71
C LYS A 431 -22.77 26.31 -11.25
N LEU A 432 -23.83 26.43 -10.44
CA LEU A 432 -23.79 26.00 -9.06
C LEU A 432 -23.77 24.47 -8.93
N GLN A 433 -24.46 23.74 -9.81
CA GLN A 433 -24.34 22.28 -9.89
C GLN A 433 -22.91 21.84 -10.24
N LEU A 434 -22.25 22.52 -11.19
CA LEU A 434 -20.84 22.25 -11.49
C LEU A 434 -19.94 22.52 -10.27
N LYS A 435 -20.20 23.60 -9.51
CA LYS A 435 -19.48 23.88 -8.26
C LYS A 435 -19.70 22.77 -7.22
N GLN A 436 -20.93 22.28 -7.09
CA GLN A 436 -21.25 21.16 -6.22
C GLN A 436 -20.46 19.91 -6.61
N GLU A 437 -20.47 19.54 -7.90
CA GLU A 437 -19.74 18.38 -8.42
C GLU A 437 -18.24 18.47 -8.12
N LYS A 438 -17.64 19.64 -8.33
CA LYS A 438 -16.23 19.87 -7.99
C LYS A 438 -15.93 19.60 -6.52
N LEU A 439 -16.79 20.09 -5.62
CA LEU A 439 -16.62 19.87 -4.19
C LEU A 439 -16.78 18.38 -3.82
N ASP A 440 -17.73 17.68 -4.45
CA ASP A 440 -17.95 16.25 -4.25
C ASP A 440 -16.76 15.41 -4.76
N LEU A 441 -16.22 15.75 -5.94
CA LEU A 441 -15.02 15.10 -6.49
C LEU A 441 -13.79 15.28 -5.59
N VAL A 442 -13.59 16.49 -5.02
CA VAL A 442 -12.50 16.73 -4.07
C VAL A 442 -12.65 15.82 -2.85
N LEU A 443 -13.85 15.72 -2.27
CA LEU A 443 -14.10 14.84 -1.13
C LEU A 443 -13.88 13.37 -1.49
N GLU A 444 -14.38 12.92 -2.64
CA GLU A 444 -14.24 11.55 -3.12
C GLU A 444 -12.75 11.18 -3.32
N THR A 445 -11.98 12.09 -3.92
CA THR A 445 -10.54 11.92 -4.13
C THR A 445 -9.80 11.79 -2.81
N ILE A 446 -10.08 12.68 -1.83
CA ILE A 446 -9.49 12.61 -0.49
C ILE A 446 -9.82 11.27 0.19
N LYS A 447 -11.09 10.85 0.14
CA LYS A 447 -11.53 9.57 0.71
C LYS A 447 -10.84 8.38 0.05
N SER A 448 -10.76 8.36 -1.28
CA SER A 448 -10.14 7.25 -2.02
C SER A 448 -8.63 7.18 -1.77
N TYR A 449 -7.96 8.34 -1.71
CA TYR A 449 -6.54 8.44 -1.36
C TYR A 449 -6.28 7.89 0.06
N ILE A 450 -7.03 8.37 1.05
CA ILE A 450 -6.88 7.95 2.45
C ILE A 450 -7.25 6.47 2.62
N ASN A 451 -8.31 5.98 1.98
CA ASN A 451 -8.68 4.56 2.04
C ASN A 451 -7.61 3.65 1.43
N THR A 452 -6.89 4.13 0.41
CA THR A 452 -5.74 3.40 -0.14
C THR A 452 -4.57 3.34 0.86
N LEU A 453 -4.29 4.45 1.57
CA LEU A 453 -3.31 4.44 2.66
C LEU A 453 -3.72 3.52 3.82
N LYS A 454 -5.01 3.50 4.20
CA LYS A 454 -5.55 2.58 5.21
C LYS A 454 -5.35 1.11 4.82
N ALA A 455 -5.69 0.75 3.58
CA ALA A 455 -5.50 -0.63 3.10
C ALA A 455 -4.02 -1.03 3.09
N ARG A 456 -3.12 -0.12 2.71
CA ARG A 456 -1.66 -0.36 2.78
C ARG A 456 -1.19 -0.56 4.21
N ALA A 457 -1.66 0.26 5.16
CA ALA A 457 -1.33 0.10 6.57
C ALA A 457 -1.83 -1.24 7.13
N ASP A 458 -3.01 -1.69 6.71
CA ASP A 458 -3.55 -3.00 7.13
C ASP A 458 -2.74 -4.18 6.57
N ILE A 459 -2.20 -4.08 5.35
CA ILE A 459 -1.26 -5.09 4.83
C ILE A 459 -0.04 -5.21 5.73
N ARG A 460 0.63 -4.08 6.02
CA ARG A 460 1.83 -4.08 6.89
C ARG A 460 1.53 -4.68 8.26
N LEU A 461 0.35 -4.37 8.83
CA LEU A 461 -0.09 -4.96 10.08
C LEU A 461 -0.28 -6.48 9.99
N GLN A 462 -0.83 -6.99 8.87
CA GLN A 462 -0.99 -8.43 8.69
C GLN A 462 0.33 -9.14 8.40
N GLU A 463 1.26 -8.51 7.69
CA GLU A 463 2.63 -9.02 7.54
C GLU A 463 3.32 -9.16 8.90
N GLU A 464 3.21 -8.15 9.77
CA GLU A 464 3.70 -8.22 11.15
C GLU A 464 3.02 -9.35 11.95
N ASN A 465 1.71 -9.54 11.78
CA ASN A 465 0.97 -10.60 12.48
C ASN A 465 1.37 -12.00 12.02
N VAL A 466 1.57 -12.20 10.71
CA VAL A 466 2.09 -13.44 10.13
C VAL A 466 3.48 -13.74 10.69
N LYS A 467 4.36 -12.73 10.74
CA LYS A 467 5.71 -12.87 11.33
C LYS A 467 5.64 -13.26 12.81
N LEU A 468 4.82 -12.57 13.60
CA LEU A 468 4.65 -12.88 15.02
C LEU A 468 4.12 -14.31 15.24
N THR A 469 3.18 -14.75 14.40
CA THR A 469 2.64 -16.12 14.42
C THR A 469 3.71 -17.15 14.07
N LYS A 470 4.56 -16.89 13.07
CA LYS A 470 5.73 -17.73 12.73
C LYS A 470 6.70 -17.83 13.90
N ASP A 471 7.00 -16.71 14.56
CA ASP A 471 7.89 -16.69 15.72
C ASP A 471 7.34 -17.52 16.90
N ASN A 472 6.04 -17.43 17.16
CA ASN A 472 5.39 -18.19 18.22
C ASN A 472 5.25 -19.70 17.88
N LEU A 473 5.01 -20.03 16.61
CA LEU A 473 5.06 -21.42 16.13
C LEU A 473 6.45 -22.05 16.39
N ASN A 474 7.52 -21.30 16.14
CA ASN A 474 8.88 -21.77 16.41
C ASN A 474 9.10 -22.05 17.91
N ILE A 475 8.59 -21.20 18.80
CA ILE A 475 8.64 -21.44 20.26
C ILE A 475 7.90 -22.75 20.60
N ALA A 476 6.73 -22.99 20.02
CA ALA A 476 5.97 -24.23 20.24
C ALA A 476 6.71 -25.48 19.73
N ARG A 477 7.37 -25.39 18.57
CA ARG A 477 8.22 -26.47 18.02
C ARG A 477 9.38 -26.77 18.97
N THR A 478 10.13 -25.77 19.42
CA THR A 478 11.21 -25.95 20.38
C THR A 478 10.72 -26.60 21.69
N LYS A 479 9.58 -26.15 22.22
CA LYS A 479 8.99 -26.74 23.44
C LYS A 479 8.58 -28.20 23.25
N HIS A 480 8.10 -28.57 22.06
CA HIS A 480 7.76 -29.96 21.76
C HIS A 480 9.00 -30.84 21.67
N GLU A 481 10.09 -30.35 21.06
CA GLU A 481 11.35 -31.08 20.92
C GLU A 481 12.00 -31.40 22.26
N ILE A 482 11.89 -30.49 23.25
CA ILE A 482 12.35 -30.74 24.63
C ILE A 482 11.33 -31.49 25.48
N GLY A 483 10.21 -31.94 24.90
CA GLY A 483 9.15 -32.68 25.58
C GLY A 483 8.25 -31.86 26.52
N ALA A 484 8.33 -30.52 26.48
CA ALA A 484 7.55 -29.63 27.35
C ALA A 484 6.10 -29.41 26.87
N THR A 485 5.80 -29.65 25.59
CA THR A 485 4.44 -29.52 25.02
C THR A 485 4.09 -30.68 24.09
N GLY A 486 2.79 -30.94 23.93
CA GLY A 486 2.27 -31.94 23.00
C GLY A 486 2.11 -31.40 21.57
N PRO A 487 1.92 -32.28 20.56
CA PRO A 487 1.77 -31.90 19.15
C PRO A 487 0.54 -31.03 18.87
N ALA A 488 -0.47 -31.06 19.76
CA ALA A 488 -1.65 -30.18 19.66
C ALA A 488 -1.29 -28.68 19.68
N ASP A 489 -0.21 -28.31 20.39
CA ASP A 489 0.25 -26.91 20.45
C ASP A 489 0.80 -26.46 19.09
N ILE A 490 1.55 -27.33 18.41
CA ILE A 490 2.08 -27.10 17.05
C ILE A 490 0.92 -26.95 16.05
N TYR A 491 -0.01 -27.92 16.03
CA TYR A 491 -1.13 -27.89 15.07
C TYR A 491 -2.02 -26.67 15.25
N ARG A 492 -2.14 -26.14 16.47
CA ARG A 492 -2.90 -24.92 16.72
C ARG A 492 -2.20 -23.68 16.17
N TRP A 493 -0.88 -23.58 16.28
CA TRP A 493 -0.11 -22.51 15.65
C TRP A 493 -0.10 -22.62 14.11
N GLU A 494 -0.03 -23.83 13.54
CA GLU A 494 -0.11 -24.06 12.10
C GLU A 494 -1.49 -23.67 11.53
N SER A 495 -2.55 -23.98 12.29
CA SER A 495 -3.90 -23.51 11.98
C SER A 495 -3.98 -21.97 12.02
N GLN A 496 -3.45 -21.34 13.07
CA GLN A 496 -3.43 -19.87 13.16
C GLN A 496 -2.66 -19.24 12.01
N GLN A 497 -1.48 -19.77 11.66
CA GLN A 497 -0.69 -19.30 10.53
C GLN A 497 -1.50 -19.35 9.23
N SER A 498 -2.25 -20.44 9.00
CA SER A 498 -3.10 -20.59 7.82
C SER A 498 -4.21 -19.53 7.77
N VAL A 499 -4.81 -19.21 8.92
CA VAL A 499 -5.81 -18.13 9.05
C VAL A 499 -5.19 -16.77 8.72
N GLU A 500 -4.02 -16.45 9.28
CA GLU A 500 -3.38 -15.15 9.05
C GLU A 500 -2.90 -14.98 7.60
N LEU A 501 -2.40 -16.04 6.97
CA LEU A 501 -2.06 -16.03 5.54
C LEU A 501 -3.31 -15.84 4.65
N SER A 502 -4.43 -16.46 5.01
CA SER A 502 -5.70 -16.24 4.31
C SER A 502 -6.13 -14.77 4.43
N ARG A 503 -5.99 -14.18 5.62
CA ARG A 503 -6.34 -12.78 5.88
C ARG A 503 -5.43 -11.81 5.14
N LEU A 504 -4.12 -12.08 5.10
CA LEU A 504 -3.17 -11.29 4.33
C LEU A 504 -3.56 -11.24 2.83
N SER A 505 -3.90 -12.40 2.25
CA SER A 505 -4.34 -12.48 0.85
C SER A 505 -5.64 -11.70 0.59
N GLU A 506 -6.56 -11.68 1.55
CA GLU A 506 -7.76 -10.85 1.48
C GLU A 506 -7.40 -9.36 1.50
N THR A 507 -6.53 -8.93 2.40
CA THR A 507 -6.10 -7.52 2.50
C THR A 507 -5.33 -7.06 1.25
N GLU A 508 -4.51 -7.93 0.64
CA GLU A 508 -3.87 -7.67 -0.66
C GLU A 508 -4.89 -7.39 -1.77
N SER A 509 -5.94 -8.21 -1.83
CA SER A 509 -7.04 -8.03 -2.78
C SER A 509 -7.78 -6.72 -2.53
N GLN A 510 -8.05 -6.39 -1.25
CA GLN A 510 -8.67 -5.12 -0.87
C GLN A 510 -7.82 -3.91 -1.26
N LEU A 511 -6.49 -3.96 -1.06
CA LEU A 511 -5.59 -2.89 -1.51
C LEU A 511 -5.69 -2.68 -3.01
N LYS A 512 -5.73 -3.76 -3.80
CA LYS A 512 -5.88 -3.67 -5.25
C LYS A 512 -7.20 -2.98 -5.63
N MET A 513 -8.32 -3.38 -5.02
CA MET A 513 -9.63 -2.79 -5.28
C MET A 513 -9.69 -1.28 -4.96
N VAL A 514 -9.13 -0.85 -3.82
CA VAL A 514 -9.12 0.58 -3.47
C VAL A 514 -8.15 1.39 -4.33
N LYS A 515 -7.02 0.80 -4.76
CA LYS A 515 -6.13 1.42 -5.76
C LYS A 515 -6.84 1.57 -7.10
N ASP A 516 -7.59 0.58 -7.54
CA ASP A 516 -8.35 0.62 -8.80
C ASP A 516 -9.43 1.70 -8.75
N ASN A 517 -10.11 1.86 -7.61
CA ASN A 517 -11.06 2.96 -7.41
C ASN A 517 -10.38 4.34 -7.50
N LEU A 518 -9.21 4.51 -6.87
CA LEU A 518 -8.44 5.76 -6.97
C LEU A 518 -8.01 6.03 -8.41
N LYS A 519 -7.47 5.02 -9.11
CA LYS A 519 -7.07 5.15 -10.53
C LYS A 519 -8.26 5.56 -11.41
N ARG A 520 -9.47 5.02 -11.18
CA ARG A 520 -10.68 5.45 -11.88
C ARG A 520 -10.97 6.94 -11.67
N ILE A 521 -10.95 7.40 -10.42
CA ILE A 521 -11.22 8.82 -10.08
C ILE A 521 -10.19 9.75 -10.74
N LEU A 522 -8.91 9.34 -10.74
CA LEU A 522 -7.80 10.06 -11.36
C LEU A 522 -7.72 9.90 -12.89
N ASN A 523 -8.59 9.08 -13.48
CA ASN A 523 -8.55 8.68 -14.88
C ASN A 523 -7.17 8.16 -15.33
N LEU A 524 -6.56 7.30 -14.50
CA LEU A 524 -5.32 6.60 -14.79
C LEU A 524 -5.63 5.17 -15.30
N PRO A 525 -4.78 4.59 -16.16
CA PRO A 525 -4.92 3.19 -16.56
C PRO A 525 -4.97 2.25 -15.35
N LEU A 526 -5.87 1.26 -15.33
CA LEU A 526 -5.94 0.31 -14.21
C LEU A 526 -4.68 -0.56 -14.08
N THR A 527 -3.86 -0.65 -15.13
CA THR A 527 -2.54 -1.32 -15.08
C THR A 527 -1.43 -0.42 -14.54
N ALA A 528 -1.70 0.88 -14.33
CA ALA A 528 -0.73 1.80 -13.77
C ALA A 528 -0.38 1.39 -12.33
N ASP A 529 0.92 1.27 -12.08
CA ASP A 529 1.45 1.09 -10.73
C ASP A 529 1.60 2.47 -10.09
N ILE A 530 0.74 2.73 -9.09
CA ILE A 530 0.70 4.00 -8.34
C ILE A 530 1.23 3.78 -6.92
N ARG A 531 2.02 4.74 -6.45
CA ARG A 531 2.51 4.79 -5.07
C ARG A 531 2.10 6.11 -4.46
N LEU A 532 1.41 6.03 -3.33
CA LEU A 532 1.01 7.21 -2.59
C LEU A 532 2.06 7.57 -1.55
N GLU A 533 2.30 8.86 -1.37
CA GLU A 533 3.07 9.39 -0.25
C GLU A 533 2.27 9.23 1.05
N GLU A 534 2.94 8.80 2.12
CA GLU A 534 2.30 8.78 3.42
C GLU A 534 1.99 10.20 3.87
N VAL A 535 0.75 10.40 4.28
CA VAL A 535 0.34 11.66 4.86
C VAL A 535 0.76 11.62 6.32
N SER A 536 1.75 12.44 6.69
CA SER A 536 2.11 12.68 8.09
C SER A 536 0.87 13.20 8.81
N THR A 537 0.27 12.32 9.62
CA THR A 537 -0.89 12.66 10.44
C THR A 537 -0.50 13.70 11.48
N ALA A 538 0.75 13.74 11.94
CA ALA A 538 1.27 14.78 12.83
C ALA A 538 1.19 16.19 12.22
N ASP A 539 1.60 16.37 10.95
CA ASP A 539 1.61 17.69 10.31
C ASP A 539 0.21 18.22 9.97
N ILE A 540 -0.71 17.31 9.62
CA ILE A 540 -2.10 17.67 9.31
C ILE A 540 -2.93 17.79 10.59
N SER A 541 -2.68 16.93 11.59
CA SER A 541 -3.33 17.01 12.90
C SER A 541 -3.02 18.32 13.60
N GLN A 542 -1.79 18.83 13.59
CA GLN A 542 -1.47 20.05 14.34
C GLN A 542 -2.17 21.32 13.82
N LYS A 543 -2.63 21.35 12.56
CA LYS A 543 -3.46 22.45 12.00
C LYS A 543 -4.97 22.22 12.14
N LEU A 544 -5.41 20.98 12.38
CA LEU A 544 -6.82 20.57 12.40
C LEU A 544 -7.36 20.25 13.79
N VAL A 545 -6.49 19.76 14.68
CA VAL A 545 -6.76 19.35 16.06
C VAL A 545 -7.27 20.52 16.88
N ASP A 546 -6.66 21.70 16.74
CA ASP A 546 -7.03 22.89 17.52
C ASP A 546 -8.48 23.36 17.30
N LYS A 547 -9.11 23.02 16.16
CA LYS A 547 -10.50 23.44 15.86
C LYS A 547 -11.57 22.53 16.48
N PHE A 548 -11.23 21.27 16.77
CA PHE A 548 -12.18 20.28 17.27
C PHE A 548 -11.75 19.64 18.60
N ASP A 549 -10.67 20.14 19.20
CA ASP A 549 -10.30 19.89 20.59
C ASP A 549 -11.27 20.64 21.53
N VAL A 550 -12.43 20.03 21.71
CA VAL A 550 -13.52 20.60 22.49
C VAL A 550 -13.60 19.90 23.83
N LYS A 551 -13.61 20.67 24.92
CA LYS A 551 -13.53 20.13 26.29
C LYS A 551 -14.86 19.58 26.79
N ASN A 552 -15.97 20.03 26.21
CA ASN A 552 -17.31 19.62 26.63
C ASN A 552 -18.33 19.68 25.48
N PRO A 553 -19.50 19.02 25.63
CA PRO A 553 -20.53 19.01 24.58
C PRO A 553 -21.11 20.39 24.22
N TRP A 554 -21.12 21.35 25.15
CA TRP A 554 -21.73 22.68 24.92
C TRP A 554 -20.88 23.57 24.00
N GLU A 555 -19.57 23.51 24.14
CA GLU A 555 -18.64 24.18 23.21
C GLU A 555 -18.76 23.62 21.78
N LEU A 556 -19.07 22.32 21.64
CA LEU A 556 -19.26 21.68 20.32
C LEU A 556 -20.53 22.19 19.63
N GLU A 557 -21.59 22.42 20.40
CA GLU A 557 -22.85 23.00 19.92
C GLU A 557 -22.67 24.45 19.47
N ASP A 558 -21.91 25.27 20.22
CA ASP A 558 -21.61 26.65 19.84
C ASP A 558 -20.84 26.71 18.51
N ILE A 559 -19.77 25.93 18.38
CA ILE A 559 -19.00 25.80 17.14
C ILE A 559 -19.91 25.36 15.99
N SER A 560 -20.72 24.33 16.21
CA SER A 560 -21.67 23.82 15.21
C SER A 560 -22.63 24.92 14.75
N SER A 561 -23.19 25.71 15.66
CA SER A 561 -24.13 26.79 15.34
C SER A 561 -23.51 27.88 14.44
N ARG A 562 -22.23 28.20 14.67
CA ARG A 562 -21.47 29.17 13.85
C ARG A 562 -21.20 28.60 12.46
N LEU A 563 -20.75 27.35 12.39
CA LEU A 563 -20.47 26.63 11.15
C LEU A 563 -21.73 26.42 10.30
N ILE A 564 -22.91 26.21 10.90
CA ILE A 564 -24.19 26.09 10.18
C ILE A 564 -24.51 27.36 9.39
N LYS A 565 -24.33 28.54 9.99
CA LYS A 565 -24.58 29.82 9.31
C LYS A 565 -23.68 30.00 8.09
N GLU A 566 -22.43 29.59 8.22
CA GLU A 566 -21.45 29.63 7.13
C GLU A 566 -21.78 28.61 6.02
N SER A 567 -22.10 27.37 6.40
CA SER A 567 -22.52 26.31 5.48
C SER A 567 -23.74 26.71 4.64
N ILE A 568 -24.78 27.26 5.27
CA ILE A 568 -25.98 27.72 4.55
C ILE A 568 -25.64 28.82 3.53
N LYS A 569 -24.74 29.74 3.88
CA LYS A 569 -24.32 30.84 2.99
C LYS A 569 -23.51 30.34 1.79
N ASN A 570 -22.67 29.33 2.00
CA ASN A 570 -21.74 28.83 1.00
C ASN A 570 -22.29 27.67 0.16
N SER A 571 -23.41 27.05 0.57
CA SER A 571 -24.01 25.88 -0.07
C SER A 571 -24.47 26.17 -1.51
N PRO A 572 -23.83 25.56 -2.53
CA PRO A 572 -24.29 25.66 -3.90
C PRO A 572 -25.67 25.01 -4.11
N GLU A 573 -26.03 24.01 -3.31
CA GLU A 573 -27.30 23.29 -3.38
C GLU A 573 -28.48 24.20 -3.03
N ILE A 574 -28.34 25.00 -1.95
CA ILE A 574 -29.35 25.97 -1.53
C ILE A 574 -29.47 27.10 -2.55
N ALA A 575 -28.34 27.66 -2.98
CA ALA A 575 -28.33 28.72 -3.99
C ALA A 575 -28.88 28.24 -5.35
N GLY A 576 -28.64 26.99 -5.72
CA GLY A 576 -29.19 26.39 -6.94
C GLY A 576 -30.71 26.26 -6.87
N LEU A 577 -31.24 25.91 -5.70
CA LEU A 577 -32.68 25.86 -5.47
C LEU A 577 -33.32 27.25 -5.48
N ASP A 578 -32.61 28.28 -5.02
CA ASP A 578 -33.07 29.67 -5.13
C ASP A 578 -33.25 30.11 -6.58
N TYR A 579 -32.30 29.79 -7.47
CA TYR A 579 -32.49 30.04 -8.90
C TYR A 579 -33.66 29.24 -9.49
N LEU A 580 -33.94 28.01 -9.03
CA LEU A 580 -35.11 27.25 -9.48
C LEU A 580 -36.43 27.89 -9.02
N ILE A 581 -36.49 28.44 -7.81
CA ILE A 581 -37.65 29.21 -7.33
C ILE A 581 -37.82 30.44 -8.22
N GLU A 582 -36.74 31.18 -8.46
CA GLU A 582 -36.75 32.36 -9.32
C GLU A 582 -37.14 32.06 -10.79
N VAL A 583 -36.81 30.88 -11.31
CA VAL A 583 -37.28 30.38 -12.62
C VAL A 583 -38.79 30.24 -12.61
N LYS A 584 -39.36 29.60 -11.58
CA LYS A 584 -40.80 29.39 -11.46
C LYS A 584 -41.57 30.69 -11.18
N GLU A 585 -41.00 31.61 -10.42
CA GLU A 585 -41.57 32.94 -10.24
C GLU A 585 -41.58 33.72 -11.57
N ARG A 586 -40.54 33.58 -12.40
CA ARG A 586 -40.54 34.19 -13.74
C ARG A 586 -41.57 33.56 -14.66
N GLU A 587 -41.75 32.23 -14.59
CA GLU A 587 -42.80 31.50 -15.31
C GLU A 587 -44.21 31.93 -14.88
N TYR A 588 -44.43 32.13 -13.57
CA TYR A 588 -45.69 32.66 -13.03
C TYR A 588 -45.98 34.07 -13.58
N LEU A 589 -44.98 34.96 -13.56
CA LEU A 589 -45.13 36.31 -14.11
C LEU A 589 -45.41 36.30 -15.62
N MET A 590 -44.75 35.42 -16.38
CA MET A 590 -45.02 35.21 -17.80
C MET A 590 -46.49 34.84 -18.01
N LYS A 591 -46.96 33.78 -17.33
CA LYS A 591 -48.34 33.30 -17.43
C LYS A 591 -49.36 34.37 -17.02
N LYS A 592 -49.09 35.12 -15.95
CA LYS A 592 -49.94 36.23 -15.49
C LYS A 592 -50.02 37.36 -16.52
N ARG A 593 -48.90 37.71 -17.17
CA ARG A 593 -48.84 38.78 -18.18
C ARG A 593 -49.51 38.37 -19.50
N LYS A 594 -49.52 37.09 -19.87
CA LYS A 594 -50.28 36.58 -21.03
C LYS A 594 -51.79 36.82 -20.99
N PHE A 595 -52.36 37.14 -19.82
CA PHE A 595 -53.77 37.53 -19.72
C PHE A 595 -54.06 38.87 -20.39
N TYR A 596 -53.05 39.75 -20.52
CA TYR A 596 -53.27 41.15 -20.93
C TYR A 596 -52.32 41.64 -22.03
N LEU A 597 -51.31 40.85 -22.41
CA LEU A 597 -50.33 41.24 -23.41
C LEU A 597 -50.53 40.46 -24.73
N PRO A 598 -50.63 41.15 -25.88
CA PRO A 598 -50.63 40.50 -27.18
C PRO A 598 -49.22 40.02 -27.54
N GLN A 599 -49.15 39.06 -28.45
CA GLN A 599 -47.91 38.72 -29.15
C GLN A 599 -47.88 39.46 -30.49
N VAL A 600 -46.76 40.10 -30.83
CA VAL A 600 -46.60 40.88 -32.07
C VAL A 600 -45.47 40.27 -32.89
N GLY A 601 -45.77 39.89 -34.12
CA GLY A 601 -44.83 39.35 -35.09
C GLY A 601 -44.83 40.13 -36.40
N LEU A 602 -43.68 40.13 -37.06
CA LEU A 602 -43.51 40.55 -38.45
C LEU A 602 -43.47 39.30 -39.33
N SER A 603 -44.24 39.31 -40.42
CA SER A 603 -44.15 38.32 -41.49
C SER A 603 -43.97 39.03 -42.82
N ALA A 604 -42.96 38.66 -43.57
CA ALA A 604 -42.83 39.00 -44.98
C ALA A 604 -42.73 37.72 -45.80
N GLN A 605 -43.41 37.67 -46.94
CA GLN A 605 -43.40 36.52 -47.84
C GLN A 605 -43.31 37.02 -49.28
N TYR A 606 -42.54 36.31 -50.09
CA TYR A 606 -42.42 36.52 -51.53
C TYR A 606 -42.56 35.15 -52.19
N ASP A 607 -43.57 34.97 -53.03
CA ASP A 607 -43.85 33.74 -53.76
C ASP A 607 -43.72 33.99 -55.27
N THR A 608 -43.16 33.02 -55.97
CA THR A 608 -42.98 33.04 -57.42
C THR A 608 -43.39 31.71 -58.04
N TYR A 609 -43.84 31.79 -59.28
CA TYR A 609 -44.28 30.66 -60.07
C TYR A 609 -43.08 30.16 -60.87
N LEU A 610 -42.63 28.93 -60.59
CA LEU A 610 -41.43 28.38 -61.23
C LEU A 610 -41.79 27.67 -62.53
N GLU A 611 -42.67 26.66 -62.47
CA GLU A 611 -43.11 25.86 -63.62
C GLU A 611 -44.55 25.38 -63.45
N GLU A 612 -45.26 25.20 -64.55
CA GLU A 612 -46.58 24.57 -64.62
C GLU A 612 -46.62 23.53 -65.75
N TRP A 613 -47.37 22.45 -65.56
CA TRP A 613 -47.57 21.40 -66.56
C TRP A 613 -49.02 20.90 -66.59
N GLY A 614 -49.39 20.24 -67.69
CA GLY A 614 -50.71 19.64 -67.87
C GLY A 614 -51.74 20.65 -68.35
N ILE A 615 -53.00 20.52 -67.91
CA ILE A 615 -54.05 21.48 -68.25
C ILE A 615 -53.80 22.83 -67.56
N ASP A 616 -53.63 23.88 -68.36
CA ASP A 616 -53.47 25.26 -67.91
C ASP A 616 -54.71 25.73 -67.13
N GLY A 617 -54.49 26.60 -66.13
CA GLY A 617 -55.54 27.23 -65.33
C GLY A 617 -56.50 28.14 -66.12
N PRO A 618 -57.39 28.89 -65.45
CA PRO A 618 -58.46 29.64 -66.11
C PRO A 618 -57.93 30.61 -67.19
N ALA A 619 -58.51 30.52 -68.40
CA ALA A 619 -58.11 31.31 -69.55
C ALA A 619 -58.27 32.82 -69.30
N GLY A 620 -57.18 33.59 -69.49
CA GLY A 620 -57.14 35.05 -69.35
C GLY A 620 -56.30 35.59 -68.20
N VAL A 621 -55.66 34.72 -67.41
CA VAL A 621 -54.61 35.07 -66.44
C VAL A 621 -53.30 34.56 -67.03
N ASP A 622 -52.25 35.40 -67.10
CA ASP A 622 -50.95 34.97 -67.61
C ASP A 622 -50.49 33.71 -66.85
N ALA A 623 -50.14 32.65 -67.60
CA ALA A 623 -49.70 31.36 -67.06
C ALA A 623 -48.35 31.42 -66.31
N HIS A 624 -47.69 32.58 -66.36
CA HIS A 624 -46.66 32.97 -65.41
C HIS A 624 -47.33 33.88 -64.38
N GLY A 625 -47.89 33.29 -63.32
CA GLY A 625 -48.49 34.07 -62.23
C GLY A 625 -47.50 35.15 -61.77
N GLU A 626 -47.97 36.38 -61.63
CA GLU A 626 -47.13 37.50 -61.16
C GLU A 626 -46.49 37.13 -59.82
N ASP A 627 -45.26 37.58 -59.58
CA ASP A 627 -44.62 37.42 -58.29
C ASP A 627 -45.46 38.11 -57.21
N GLU A 628 -45.85 37.35 -56.19
CA GLU A 628 -46.69 37.84 -55.10
C GLU A 628 -45.81 38.13 -53.89
N TRP A 629 -45.95 39.34 -53.31
CA TRP A 629 -45.28 39.65 -52.05
C TRP A 629 -46.24 40.28 -51.05
N SER A 630 -46.02 39.96 -49.78
CA SER A 630 -46.77 40.54 -48.68
C SER A 630 -45.84 40.83 -47.50
N ILE A 631 -46.07 41.94 -46.82
CA ILE A 631 -45.44 42.27 -45.54
C ILE A 631 -46.53 42.69 -44.57
N GLY A 632 -46.53 42.11 -43.37
CA GLY A 632 -47.55 42.33 -42.38
C GLY A 632 -46.98 42.29 -40.97
N ILE A 633 -47.51 43.17 -40.12
CA ILE A 633 -47.34 43.08 -38.67
C ILE A 633 -48.64 42.49 -38.12
N GLN A 634 -48.54 41.36 -37.44
CA GLN A 634 -49.69 40.68 -36.84
C GLN A 634 -49.59 40.75 -35.31
N ALA A 635 -50.66 41.22 -34.68
CA ALA A 635 -50.86 41.10 -33.23
C ALA A 635 -51.88 40.00 -32.95
N SER A 636 -51.51 39.02 -32.12
CA SER A 636 -52.40 37.94 -31.68
C SER A 636 -52.65 38.07 -30.17
N PHE A 637 -53.93 38.10 -29.79
CA PHE A 637 -54.36 38.19 -28.40
C PHE A 637 -55.51 37.19 -28.15
N PRO A 638 -55.22 36.01 -27.57
CA PRO A 638 -56.26 35.02 -27.30
C PRO A 638 -57.14 35.50 -26.14
N LEU A 639 -58.42 35.74 -26.44
CA LEU A 639 -59.40 36.28 -25.50
C LEU A 639 -59.92 35.23 -24.50
N TYR A 640 -60.09 33.98 -24.95
CA TYR A 640 -60.60 32.89 -24.14
C TYR A 640 -60.06 31.54 -24.61
N ASP A 641 -59.53 30.76 -23.66
CA ASP A 641 -58.77 29.54 -23.93
C ASP A 641 -59.41 28.35 -23.17
N GLY A 642 -60.72 28.40 -22.91
CA GLY A 642 -61.43 27.35 -22.17
C GLY A 642 -61.10 27.26 -20.67
N GLY A 643 -60.48 28.30 -20.10
CA GLY A 643 -60.04 28.33 -18.69
C GLY A 643 -58.62 27.83 -18.43
N ASP A 644 -57.90 27.38 -19.47
CA ASP A 644 -56.57 26.78 -19.35
C ASP A 644 -55.55 27.70 -18.64
N LYS A 645 -55.50 28.99 -19.03
CA LYS A 645 -54.60 29.98 -18.42
C LYS A 645 -54.72 30.07 -16.89
N GLN A 646 -55.94 29.90 -16.34
CA GLN A 646 -56.16 29.96 -14.89
C GLN A 646 -55.59 28.73 -14.19
N VAL A 647 -55.81 27.55 -14.78
CA VAL A 647 -55.30 26.28 -14.25
C VAL A 647 -53.77 26.25 -14.32
N GLU A 648 -53.18 26.69 -15.43
CA GLU A 648 -51.72 26.77 -15.57
C GLU A 648 -51.08 27.72 -14.56
N LEU A 649 -51.71 28.87 -14.28
CA LEU A 649 -51.21 29.83 -13.30
C LEU A 649 -51.27 29.24 -11.88
N ALA A 650 -52.39 28.64 -11.51
CA ALA A 650 -52.56 27.96 -10.22
C ALA A 650 -51.60 26.78 -10.05
N LYS A 651 -51.29 26.06 -11.13
CA LYS A 651 -50.30 24.98 -11.14
C LYS A 651 -48.89 25.51 -10.82
N VAL A 652 -48.46 26.58 -11.47
CA VAL A 652 -47.12 27.17 -11.21
C VAL A 652 -47.03 27.74 -9.80
N GLU A 653 -48.10 28.34 -9.27
CA GLU A 653 -48.14 28.80 -7.88
C GLU A 653 -47.89 27.65 -6.88
N LYS A 654 -48.55 26.50 -7.09
CA LYS A 654 -48.31 25.29 -6.29
C LYS A 654 -46.90 24.74 -6.47
N GLU A 655 -46.32 24.81 -7.67
CA GLU A 655 -44.93 24.41 -7.92
C GLU A 655 -43.94 25.32 -7.17
N ILE A 656 -44.20 26.63 -7.08
CA ILE A 656 -43.40 27.57 -6.28
C ILE A 656 -43.48 27.21 -4.79
N GLU A 657 -44.69 26.97 -4.27
CA GLU A 657 -44.89 26.55 -2.88
C GLU A 657 -44.14 25.23 -2.60
N GLN A 658 -44.24 24.26 -3.50
CA GLN A 658 -43.52 22.99 -3.42
C GLN A 658 -42.00 23.22 -3.36
N LEU A 659 -41.45 24.09 -4.20
CA LEU A 659 -40.01 24.42 -4.17
C LEU A 659 -39.60 25.12 -2.87
N LYS A 660 -40.44 26.02 -2.33
CA LYS A 660 -40.19 26.66 -1.02
C LYS A 660 -40.17 25.62 0.10
N LYS A 661 -41.08 24.65 0.10
CA LYS A 661 -41.06 23.51 1.05
C LYS A 661 -39.85 22.59 0.86
N LYS A 662 -39.43 22.35 -0.39
CA LYS A 662 -38.17 21.65 -0.67
C LYS A 662 -36.95 22.42 -0.11
N LYS A 663 -36.95 23.76 -0.17
CA LYS A 663 -35.89 24.60 0.41
C LYS A 663 -35.86 24.52 1.94
N GLU A 664 -37.02 24.64 2.59
CA GLU A 664 -37.14 24.44 4.04
C GLU A 664 -36.61 23.06 4.47
N SER A 665 -36.95 22.01 3.70
CA SER A 665 -36.45 20.65 3.94
C SER A 665 -34.93 20.55 3.72
N LEU A 666 -34.39 21.15 2.66
CA LEU A 666 -32.97 21.15 2.35
C LEU A 666 -32.16 21.88 3.43
N LEU A 667 -32.64 23.03 3.91
CA LEU A 667 -32.00 23.77 5.01
C LEU A 667 -31.86 22.89 6.26
N LYS A 668 -32.93 22.19 6.66
CA LYS A 668 -32.89 21.25 7.78
C LYS A 668 -31.93 20.08 7.54
N LYS A 669 -31.86 19.55 6.30
CA LYS A 669 -30.93 18.48 5.93
C LYS A 669 -29.47 18.94 5.97
N VAL A 670 -29.17 20.15 5.50
CA VAL A 670 -27.83 20.75 5.55
C VAL A 670 -27.40 20.95 7.00
N GLU A 671 -28.28 21.51 7.84
CA GLU A 671 -28.04 21.66 9.27
C GLU A 671 -27.76 20.31 9.94
N GLN A 672 -28.64 19.31 9.74
CA GLN A 672 -28.48 17.98 10.30
C GLN A 672 -27.18 17.31 9.83
N ASN A 673 -26.87 17.40 8.54
CA ASN A 673 -25.67 16.80 7.97
C ASN A 673 -24.42 17.42 8.60
N LEU A 674 -24.33 18.76 8.67
CA LEU A 674 -23.17 19.43 9.26
C LEU A 674 -23.00 19.09 10.74
N ARG A 675 -24.08 19.10 11.53
CA ARG A 675 -24.06 18.67 12.94
C ARG A 675 -23.49 17.26 13.07
N ASN A 676 -23.97 16.32 12.27
CA ASN A 676 -23.50 14.94 12.28
C ASN A 676 -22.01 14.84 11.91
N LYS A 677 -21.55 15.60 10.92
CA LYS A 677 -20.13 15.62 10.51
C LYS A 677 -19.21 16.20 11.57
N VAL A 678 -19.62 17.28 12.25
CA VAL A 678 -18.85 17.88 13.35
C VAL A 678 -18.77 16.91 14.55
N ILE A 679 -19.87 16.27 14.92
CA ILE A 679 -19.89 15.24 15.99
C ILE A 679 -19.01 14.05 15.63
N ALA A 680 -19.06 13.59 14.37
CA ALA A 680 -18.22 12.49 13.89
C ALA A 680 -16.72 12.87 13.94
N ALA A 681 -16.36 14.07 13.49
CA ALA A 681 -14.97 14.55 13.54
C ALA A 681 -14.42 14.63 14.97
N ASN A 682 -15.19 15.20 15.90
CA ASN A 682 -14.81 15.22 17.32
C ASN A 682 -14.73 13.81 17.93
N THR A 683 -15.60 12.88 17.50
CA THR A 683 -15.57 11.49 17.98
C THR A 683 -14.32 10.76 17.50
N GLU A 684 -13.95 10.87 16.22
CA GLU A 684 -12.72 10.27 15.70
C GLU A 684 -11.47 10.90 16.33
N TYR A 685 -11.48 12.21 16.61
CA TYR A 685 -10.42 12.87 17.37
C TYR A 685 -10.21 12.24 18.76
N ARG A 686 -11.27 12.08 19.56
CA ARG A 686 -11.17 11.45 20.88
C ARG A 686 -10.77 9.98 20.82
N LYS A 687 -11.29 9.22 19.85
CA LYS A 687 -10.88 7.82 19.63
C LYS A 687 -9.38 7.75 19.36
N ASN A 688 -8.81 8.73 18.66
CA ASN A 688 -7.39 8.73 18.33
C ASN A 688 -6.54 8.74 19.60
N MET A 689 -6.88 9.64 20.52
CA MET A 689 -6.21 9.76 21.84
C MET A 689 -6.28 8.45 22.64
N TYR A 690 -7.44 7.79 22.70
CA TYR A 690 -7.57 6.53 23.44
C TYR A 690 -6.92 5.33 22.76
N SER A 691 -6.83 5.34 21.43
CA SER A 691 -6.26 4.23 20.67
C SER A 691 -4.76 4.05 20.91
N GLN A 692 -4.02 5.14 21.08
CA GLN A 692 -2.57 5.09 21.37
C GLN A 692 -2.29 4.39 22.71
N GLU A 693 -3.05 4.74 23.76
CA GLU A 693 -2.89 4.12 25.07
C GLU A 693 -3.32 2.64 25.07
N ALA A 694 -4.35 2.29 24.29
CA ALA A 694 -4.78 0.91 24.11
C ALA A 694 -3.68 0.06 23.45
N VAL A 695 -2.98 0.60 22.44
CA VAL A 695 -1.84 -0.06 21.79
C VAL A 695 -0.70 -0.29 22.77
N ASN A 696 -0.28 0.76 23.51
CA ASN A 696 0.78 0.67 24.50
C ASN A 696 0.49 -0.39 25.59
N THR A 697 -0.74 -0.42 26.09
CA THR A 697 -1.15 -1.38 27.14
C THR A 697 -1.22 -2.81 26.59
N ALA A 698 -1.78 -2.99 25.38
CA ALA A 698 -1.83 -4.30 24.74
C ALA A 698 -0.43 -4.87 24.47
N TYR A 699 0.52 -4.02 24.08
CA TYR A 699 1.91 -4.42 23.85
C TYR A 699 2.59 -4.96 25.10
N LYS A 700 2.49 -4.22 26.21
CA LYS A 700 3.04 -4.66 27.51
C LYS A 700 2.40 -5.98 27.96
N SER A 701 1.10 -6.14 27.74
CA SER A 701 0.41 -7.40 28.05
C SER A 701 0.93 -8.56 27.20
N LEU A 702 1.11 -8.37 25.89
CA LEU A 702 1.65 -9.39 25.00
C LEU A 702 3.07 -9.80 25.39
N GLU A 703 3.92 -8.84 25.76
CA GLU A 703 5.29 -9.11 26.20
C GLU A 703 5.32 -10.02 27.44
N LEU A 704 4.54 -9.69 28.46
CA LEU A 704 4.44 -10.49 29.69
C LEU A 704 3.85 -11.89 29.44
N VAL A 705 2.80 -11.99 28.63
CA VAL A 705 2.16 -13.27 28.30
C VAL A 705 3.08 -14.14 27.45
N ARG A 706 3.83 -13.55 26.52
CA ARG A 706 4.80 -14.28 25.68
C ARG A 706 5.95 -14.84 26.51
N ASP A 707 6.49 -14.05 27.44
CA ASP A 707 7.51 -14.51 28.38
C ASP A 707 6.97 -15.67 29.25
N ALA A 708 5.78 -15.51 29.83
CA ALA A 708 5.14 -16.55 30.61
C ALA A 708 4.87 -17.84 29.78
N TYR A 709 4.48 -17.71 28.51
CA TYR A 709 4.23 -18.85 27.63
C TYR A 709 5.53 -19.60 27.32
N SER A 710 6.63 -18.86 27.07
CA SER A 710 7.94 -19.46 26.85
C SER A 710 8.41 -20.29 28.05
N LYS A 711 8.04 -19.88 29.26
CA LYS A 711 8.31 -20.56 30.53
C LYS A 711 7.27 -21.64 30.89
N GLY A 712 6.25 -21.84 30.05
CA GLY A 712 5.19 -22.84 30.27
C GLY A 712 4.16 -22.48 31.34
N LEU A 713 4.08 -21.21 31.75
CA LEU A 713 3.21 -20.74 32.83
C LEU A 713 1.78 -20.38 32.36
N VAL A 714 1.60 -20.15 31.06
CA VAL A 714 0.30 -19.79 30.46
C VAL A 714 0.04 -20.64 29.22
N SER A 715 -1.24 -20.72 28.83
CA SER A 715 -1.66 -21.50 27.68
C SER A 715 -1.43 -20.77 26.34
N ILE A 716 -1.40 -21.52 25.23
CA ILE A 716 -1.42 -20.94 23.87
C ILE A 716 -2.65 -20.07 23.63
N SER A 717 -3.80 -20.39 24.25
CA SER A 717 -5.01 -19.56 24.13
C SER A 717 -4.75 -18.14 24.65
N GLU A 718 -4.13 -18.02 25.84
CA GLU A 718 -3.82 -16.71 26.43
C GLU A 718 -2.85 -15.91 25.57
N LEU A 719 -1.84 -16.57 24.98
CA LEU A 719 -0.92 -15.92 24.05
C LEU A 719 -1.61 -15.44 22.77
N LEU A 720 -2.49 -16.27 22.19
CA LEU A 720 -3.29 -15.89 21.03
C LEU A 720 -4.24 -14.74 21.34
N ASP A 721 -4.86 -14.72 22.52
CA ASP A 721 -5.74 -13.64 22.96
C ASP A 721 -4.98 -12.32 23.12
N ALA A 722 -3.79 -12.36 23.75
CA ALA A 722 -2.92 -11.19 23.90
C ALA A 722 -2.41 -10.68 22.54
N GLN A 723 -2.06 -11.58 21.61
CA GLN A 723 -1.68 -11.24 20.24
C GLN A 723 -2.85 -10.57 19.50
N SER A 724 -4.05 -11.17 19.57
CA SER A 724 -5.27 -10.63 18.95
C SER A 724 -5.61 -9.23 19.48
N ALA A 725 -5.43 -8.99 20.79
CA ALA A 725 -5.62 -7.69 21.41
C ALA A 725 -4.67 -6.62 20.83
N VAL A 726 -3.38 -6.94 20.64
CA VAL A 726 -2.39 -6.03 20.02
C VAL A 726 -2.76 -5.71 18.58
N ILE A 727 -3.08 -6.73 17.77
CA ILE A 727 -3.44 -6.54 16.36
C ILE A 727 -4.70 -5.69 16.23
N THR A 728 -5.71 -5.95 17.07
CA THR A 728 -6.95 -5.17 17.10
C THR A 728 -6.70 -3.72 17.51
N ALA A 729 -5.90 -3.50 18.56
CA ALA A 729 -5.55 -2.15 19.03
C ALA A 729 -4.78 -1.36 17.95
N LYS A 730 -3.75 -1.96 17.34
CA LYS A 730 -2.97 -1.34 16.26
C LYS A 730 -3.84 -1.01 15.04
N ARG A 731 -4.69 -1.95 14.63
CA ARG A 731 -5.64 -1.71 13.55
C ARG A 731 -6.53 -0.50 13.86
N GLN A 732 -7.06 -0.43 15.08
CA GLN A 732 -7.92 0.66 15.51
C GLN A 732 -7.18 2.02 15.51
N GLU A 733 -5.94 2.07 15.98
CA GLU A 733 -5.09 3.26 15.96
C GLU A 733 -4.89 3.77 14.52
N PHE A 734 -4.47 2.89 13.59
CA PHE A 734 -4.29 3.27 12.20
C PHE A 734 -5.60 3.73 11.56
N LEU A 735 -6.69 2.99 11.76
CA LEU A 735 -7.99 3.34 11.19
C LEU A 735 -8.49 4.69 11.70
N THR A 736 -8.37 4.97 13.00
CA THR A 736 -8.87 6.21 13.60
C THR A 736 -8.07 7.42 13.14
N ASN A 737 -6.74 7.31 13.03
CA ASN A 737 -5.90 8.38 12.49
C ASN A 737 -6.38 8.83 11.09
N TYR A 738 -6.63 7.87 10.20
CA TYR A 738 -7.11 8.16 8.85
C TYR A 738 -8.59 8.55 8.79
N ASN A 739 -9.45 7.96 9.63
CA ASN A 739 -10.87 8.33 9.71
C ASN A 739 -11.06 9.77 10.19
N TYR A 740 -10.20 10.25 11.09
CA TYR A 740 -10.21 11.65 11.50
C TYR A 740 -9.96 12.60 10.33
N LEU A 741 -8.98 12.29 9.47
CA LEU A 741 -8.71 13.07 8.26
C LEU A 741 -9.91 13.09 7.30
N ILE A 742 -10.56 11.94 7.09
CA ILE A 742 -11.79 11.85 6.30
C ILE A 742 -12.90 12.68 6.93
N ALA A 743 -13.11 12.58 8.24
CA ALA A 743 -14.17 13.30 8.95
C ALA A 743 -13.99 14.82 8.84
N VAL A 744 -12.75 15.32 8.92
CA VAL A 744 -12.47 16.74 8.69
C VAL A 744 -12.76 17.17 7.25
N ALA A 745 -12.39 16.36 6.26
CA ALA A 745 -12.70 16.64 4.86
C ALA A 745 -14.23 16.65 4.61
N GLU A 746 -14.98 15.79 5.30
CA GLU A 746 -16.45 15.79 5.25
C GLU A 746 -17.07 17.06 5.85
N VAL A 747 -16.51 17.58 6.96
CA VAL A 747 -16.94 18.88 7.51
C VAL A 747 -16.68 20.00 6.52
N GLN A 748 -15.50 20.03 5.89
CA GLN A 748 -15.17 21.03 4.85
C GLN A 748 -16.13 20.98 3.66
N ARG A 749 -16.43 19.78 3.15
CA ARG A 749 -17.43 19.63 2.09
C ARG A 749 -18.80 20.15 2.53
N ALA A 750 -19.22 19.88 3.77
CA ALA A 750 -20.48 20.36 4.32
C ALA A 750 -20.49 21.90 4.52
N LEU A 751 -19.34 22.53 4.75
CA LEU A 751 -19.17 23.99 4.77
C LEU A 751 -19.18 24.62 3.37
N GLY A 752 -19.03 23.80 2.32
CA GLY A 752 -18.97 24.27 0.93
C GLY A 752 -17.60 24.84 0.53
N ASN A 753 -16.54 24.55 1.30
CA ASN A 753 -15.17 25.00 1.01
C ASN A 753 -14.09 24.10 1.63
N PHE A 754 -12.93 23.97 0.96
CA PHE A 754 -11.78 23.16 1.38
C PHE A 754 -10.57 24.00 1.84
N ASP A 755 -10.80 25.04 2.64
CA ASP A 755 -9.75 25.97 3.09
C ASP A 755 -8.65 25.28 3.92
N ILE A 756 -8.99 24.22 4.66
CA ILE A 756 -8.11 23.68 5.71
C ILE A 756 -7.12 22.64 5.17
N ILE A 757 -7.31 22.15 3.94
CA ILE A 757 -6.37 21.26 3.25
C ILE A 757 -5.43 22.06 2.33
N ASN A 758 -5.54 23.40 2.31
CA ASN A 758 -4.67 24.31 1.55
C ASN A 758 -4.63 23.98 0.04
N ILE A 759 -5.79 23.61 -0.50
CA ILE A 759 -6.02 23.40 -1.93
C ILE A 759 -6.65 24.70 -2.43
N LYS A 760 -5.87 25.50 -3.19
CA LYS A 760 -6.35 26.75 -3.80
C LYS A 760 -7.14 26.46 -5.07
#